data_AF-A0A8H5JBD7-F1
#
_entry.id   AF-A0A8H5JBD7-F1
#
_cell.length_a   1.000
_cell.length_b   1.000
_cell.length_c   1.000
_cell.angle_alpha   90.00
_cell.angle_beta   90.00
_cell.angle_gamma   90.00
#
_symmetry.space_group_name_H-M   'P 1'
#
loop_
_entity.id
_entity.type
_entity.pdbx_description
1 polymer ?
#
loop_
_entity_poly.entity_id
_entity_poly.type
_entity_poly.pdbx_seq_one_letter_code
_entity_poly.pdbx_strand_id
1 'polypeptide(L)'
;MDFAILLFLFVIISAVHGHIPHTRHSRLHSISPPKLTKRADDDPSDFSWVKRWAAIGDSYTAGIGSGRPLGSILDGEKLDVKVKTINITLPNLEFSGHGNWYCARYDMSYPMIISRLLGSQVESFQYAACSGDRAGQIYQQAEQIEGDLDMVMLTAGGNDLCLAGIISDCILLSANNEEACEAVLKVAEDNVENIITNNMKEILYALNKKVNQDGIVVVLGYAEFFSTEDDSCEYEEWDKKAFLEPIQTPQKLTIARRHRFNALVKKINRATADAVNDISKDDDVKYKIGFVDWNPWVTDASIDGQMCSPSANGDYPSKDQPQMQFIKPPTNPTPGEHEDLKKRGVDASDYYDYSQGELRRKRAAGSIWGSKFFNSANPPELVRRVLGRRAPKPPGCPSDESRDWTMGLGLPNDIAENFHPNENGHLTMASFAMAEAMDLRSLVLGIDPPSCEVKDQFKCWSDDNWKIYASADRLDNHYEEFCKNVEQPDHEKGWDYYKVYDEDTPDEHEFRISLSKDVADYNVNQCIDSFKKLIHNCDTNRRLNWKTGGKYVRDDGAYTYEVSPTRYNRPWPPPEYAQGTCKGWYHFSHSSYTIEGGGFSTWDFGQKTMRPSMNGCYGLGTTAWNFEYYDEPTEEGYEWKLTFNTPVFVRSRCFKNNKVVKGAGGWTDGCGGND
;
A
#
# COMPACT_ATOMS: atom_id res chain seq x y z
N MET A 1 55.70 -35.28 11.63
CA MET A 1 55.19 -36.16 12.70
C MET A 1 55.01 -35.30 13.93
N ASP A 2 53.85 -35.11 14.55
CA ASP A 2 52.47 -35.40 14.22
C ASP A 2 51.67 -34.48 15.14
N PHE A 3 50.85 -33.61 14.58
CA PHE A 3 49.71 -32.94 15.25
C PHE A 3 48.83 -32.19 14.25
N ALA A 4 49.27 -32.03 12.98
CA ALA A 4 48.50 -31.43 11.89
C ALA A 4 47.68 -32.43 11.04
N ILE A 5 47.85 -33.74 11.25
CA ILE A 5 47.22 -34.78 10.41
C ILE A 5 45.96 -35.40 11.06
N LEU A 6 45.70 -35.15 12.36
CA LEU A 6 44.51 -35.70 13.03
C LEU A 6 43.25 -34.83 12.93
N LEU A 7 43.35 -33.55 12.56
CA LEU A 7 42.16 -32.67 12.42
C LEU A 7 41.50 -32.75 11.03
N PHE A 8 42.20 -33.27 10.03
CA PHE A 8 41.70 -33.35 8.65
C PHE A 8 40.84 -34.59 8.38
N LEU A 9 40.73 -35.51 9.36
CA LEU A 9 39.98 -36.76 9.26
C LEU A 9 38.65 -36.77 10.03
N PHE A 10 38.34 -35.73 10.81
CA PHE A 10 37.04 -35.60 11.50
C PHE A 10 35.99 -34.75 10.75
N VAL A 11 36.36 -34.15 9.62
CA VAL A 11 35.43 -33.35 8.78
C VAL A 11 34.77 -34.19 7.66
N ILE A 12 35.22 -35.43 7.45
CA ILE A 12 34.71 -36.30 6.37
C ILE A 12 33.76 -37.41 6.88
N ILE A 13 33.49 -37.49 8.19
CA ILE A 13 32.47 -38.41 8.75
C ILE A 13 31.49 -37.62 9.63
N SER A 14 30.67 -36.79 8.99
CA SER A 14 29.33 -36.37 9.46
C SER A 14 28.42 -36.02 8.27
N ALA A 15 28.73 -36.56 7.09
CA ALA A 15 27.73 -36.80 6.08
C ALA A 15 27.03 -38.12 6.43
N VAL A 16 25.71 -38.13 6.28
CA VAL A 16 24.74 -39.23 6.45
C VAL A 16 24.05 -39.32 7.83
N HIS A 17 22.75 -38.93 7.79
CA HIS A 17 21.64 -39.01 8.77
C HIS A 17 21.53 -37.83 9.77
N GLY A 18 20.43 -37.05 9.83
CA GLY A 18 19.08 -37.24 9.30
C GLY A 18 18.45 -35.95 8.78
N HIS A 19 17.82 -36.08 7.62
CA HIS A 19 16.65 -35.31 7.24
C HIS A 19 15.60 -35.34 8.36
N ILE A 20 15.18 -34.17 8.83
CA ILE A 20 13.79 -33.93 9.19
C ILE A 20 13.42 -32.55 8.64
N PRO A 21 12.77 -32.46 7.47
CA PRO A 21 12.11 -31.22 7.07
C PRO A 21 10.94 -30.98 8.03
N HIS A 22 10.90 -29.81 8.66
CA HIS A 22 9.72 -29.37 9.40
C HIS A 22 8.62 -28.97 8.40
N THR A 23 7.94 -29.97 7.84
CA THR A 23 6.65 -29.82 7.20
C THR A 23 5.57 -29.85 8.29
N ARG A 24 5.15 -28.67 8.75
CA ARG A 24 3.81 -28.51 9.35
C ARG A 24 2.99 -27.62 8.43
N HIS A 25 2.63 -28.17 7.28
CA HIS A 25 1.40 -27.76 6.61
C HIS A 25 0.24 -28.48 7.31
N SER A 26 -0.71 -27.69 7.80
CA SER A 26 -2.02 -28.16 8.24
C SER A 26 -2.63 -29.03 7.13
N ARG A 27 -3.19 -30.19 7.53
CA ARG A 27 -3.84 -31.13 6.62
C ARG A 27 -5.00 -30.46 5.90
N LEU A 28 -4.77 -29.95 4.69
CA LEU A 28 -5.82 -29.77 3.71
C LEU A 28 -6.17 -31.15 3.17
N HIS A 29 -7.46 -31.48 3.26
CA HIS A 29 -8.02 -32.73 2.74
C HIS A 29 -7.59 -32.94 1.28
N SER A 30 -7.15 -34.16 0.98
CA SER A 30 -6.92 -34.63 -0.39
C SER A 30 -8.23 -34.59 -1.16
N ILE A 31 -8.48 -33.48 -1.84
CA ILE A 31 -9.40 -33.40 -2.96
C ILE A 31 -8.61 -33.97 -4.14
N SER A 32 -9.14 -35.02 -4.76
CA SER A 32 -8.58 -35.54 -6.02
C SER A 32 -8.41 -34.39 -7.01
N PRO A 33 -7.28 -34.27 -7.72
CA PRO A 33 -7.11 -33.21 -8.69
C PRO A 33 -8.31 -33.27 -9.64
N PRO A 34 -9.06 -32.17 -9.82
CA PRO A 34 -10.11 -32.15 -10.82
C PRO A 34 -9.42 -32.55 -12.13
N LYS A 35 -9.99 -33.53 -12.82
CA LYS A 35 -9.58 -33.86 -14.18
C LYS A 35 -9.48 -32.52 -14.91
N LEU A 36 -8.26 -32.17 -15.34
CA LEU A 36 -7.99 -30.97 -16.14
C LEU A 36 -8.85 -31.08 -17.41
N THR A 37 -10.06 -30.57 -17.32
CA THR A 37 -10.85 -30.20 -18.49
C THR A 37 -10.00 -29.17 -19.21
N LYS A 38 -9.68 -29.47 -20.47
CA LYS A 38 -9.08 -28.52 -21.41
C LYS A 38 -9.84 -27.20 -21.24
N ARG A 39 -9.20 -26.17 -20.68
CA ARG A 39 -9.79 -24.83 -20.64
C ARG A 39 -10.00 -24.40 -22.09
N ALA A 40 -11.08 -23.70 -22.34
CA ALA A 40 -11.46 -23.33 -23.69
C ALA A 40 -10.42 -22.35 -24.27
N ASP A 41 -10.14 -22.44 -25.58
CA ASP A 41 -9.09 -21.66 -26.27
C ASP A 41 -9.36 -20.13 -26.27
N ASP A 42 -10.45 -19.70 -25.63
CA ASP A 42 -10.96 -18.33 -25.50
C ASP A 42 -10.84 -17.74 -24.07
N ASP A 43 -10.20 -18.41 -23.12
CA ASP A 43 -9.94 -17.88 -21.77
C ASP A 43 -8.69 -16.96 -21.77
N PRO A 44 -8.82 -15.64 -21.51
CA PRO A 44 -7.68 -14.72 -21.50
C PRO A 44 -6.75 -14.93 -20.29
N SER A 45 -7.21 -15.66 -19.26
CA SER A 45 -6.39 -16.07 -18.11
C SER A 45 -5.55 -17.33 -18.40
N ASP A 46 -5.78 -18.01 -19.53
CA ASP A 46 -4.94 -19.12 -19.97
C ASP A 46 -3.71 -18.60 -20.73
N PHE A 47 -2.53 -18.77 -20.13
CA PHE A 47 -1.24 -18.41 -20.72
C PHE A 47 -0.57 -19.56 -21.48
N SER A 48 -1.30 -20.64 -21.80
CA SER A 48 -0.76 -21.81 -22.53
C SER A 48 -0.21 -21.48 -23.93
N TRP A 49 -0.62 -20.35 -24.51
CA TRP A 49 -0.13 -19.81 -25.78
C TRP A 49 1.27 -19.18 -25.69
N VAL A 50 1.76 -18.84 -24.51
CA VAL A 50 3.11 -18.27 -24.33
C VAL A 50 4.15 -19.40 -24.36
N LYS A 51 4.77 -19.63 -25.52
CA LYS A 51 5.84 -20.61 -25.71
C LYS A 51 7.21 -19.97 -25.69
N ARG A 52 7.35 -18.81 -26.32
CA ARG A 52 8.60 -18.06 -26.41
C ARG A 52 8.38 -16.65 -25.89
N TRP A 53 9.14 -16.23 -24.89
CA TRP A 53 9.01 -14.88 -24.36
C TRP A 53 10.35 -14.31 -23.89
N ALA A 54 10.41 -12.98 -23.78
CA ALA A 54 11.61 -12.28 -23.38
C ALA A 54 11.33 -11.21 -22.31
N ALA A 55 12.32 -10.98 -21.44
CA ALA A 55 12.35 -9.88 -20.51
C ALA A 55 13.59 -9.03 -20.77
N ILE A 56 13.36 -7.79 -21.20
CA ILE A 56 14.41 -6.80 -21.49
C ILE A 56 14.19 -5.57 -20.60
N GLY A 57 15.21 -4.76 -20.39
CA GLY A 57 15.06 -3.54 -19.60
C GLY A 57 16.25 -3.27 -18.69
N ASP A 58 15.99 -2.44 -17.69
CA ASP A 58 16.96 -1.98 -16.71
C ASP A 58 16.95 -2.81 -15.42
N SER A 59 17.42 -2.21 -14.32
CA SER A 59 17.54 -2.83 -13.00
C SER A 59 16.20 -3.26 -12.40
N TYR A 60 15.08 -2.64 -12.76
CA TYR A 60 13.75 -3.04 -12.29
C TYR A 60 13.27 -4.34 -12.97
N THR A 61 13.77 -4.62 -14.18
CA THR A 61 13.54 -5.92 -14.82
C THR A 61 14.59 -6.96 -14.43
N ALA A 62 15.85 -6.55 -14.17
CA ALA A 62 16.88 -7.44 -13.63
C ALA A 62 16.59 -7.88 -12.16
N GLY A 63 15.93 -7.01 -11.39
CA GLY A 63 15.50 -7.26 -10.02
C GLY A 63 16.64 -7.25 -9.01
N ILE A 64 17.56 -6.30 -9.12
CA ILE A 64 18.67 -6.17 -8.16
C ILE A 64 18.16 -6.14 -6.70
N GLY A 65 18.70 -7.02 -5.86
CA GLY A 65 18.34 -7.14 -4.44
C GLY A 65 17.10 -8.01 -4.16
N SER A 66 16.42 -8.52 -5.19
CA SER A 66 15.25 -9.39 -5.01
C SER A 66 15.64 -10.86 -4.86
N GLY A 67 15.78 -11.32 -3.62
CA GLY A 67 16.18 -12.71 -3.35
C GLY A 67 17.66 -12.97 -3.63
N ARG A 68 17.98 -13.95 -4.48
CA ARG A 68 19.37 -14.38 -4.75
C ARG A 68 19.81 -14.06 -6.17
N PRO A 69 21.07 -13.64 -6.38
CA PRO A 69 21.60 -13.42 -7.72
C PRO A 69 21.67 -14.74 -8.50
N LEU A 70 21.26 -14.72 -9.78
CA LEU A 70 21.23 -15.87 -10.69
C LEU A 70 22.63 -16.26 -11.23
N GLY A 71 23.70 -15.67 -10.68
CA GLY A 71 25.08 -15.96 -11.04
C GLY A 71 26.04 -15.59 -9.91
N SER A 72 27.27 -16.06 -10.03
CA SER A 72 28.37 -15.79 -9.12
C SER A 72 29.43 -14.91 -9.79
N ILE A 73 30.22 -14.19 -8.98
CA ILE A 73 31.43 -13.49 -9.45
C ILE A 73 32.45 -14.44 -10.11
N LEU A 74 32.36 -15.75 -9.83
CA LEU A 74 33.18 -16.80 -10.42
C LEU A 74 32.67 -17.31 -11.78
N ASP A 75 31.44 -16.95 -12.15
CA ASP A 75 30.82 -17.31 -13.44
C ASP A 75 31.25 -16.38 -14.58
N GLY A 76 32.20 -15.46 -14.31
CA GLY A 76 32.80 -14.62 -15.34
C GLY A 76 33.50 -15.46 -16.40
N GLU A 77 33.00 -15.39 -17.63
CA GLU A 77 33.65 -16.00 -18.78
C GLU A 77 35.11 -15.56 -18.89
N LYS A 78 35.99 -16.51 -19.25
CA LYS A 78 37.35 -16.20 -19.66
C LYS A 78 37.31 -15.41 -20.97
N LEU A 79 37.43 -14.09 -20.85
CA LEU A 79 37.74 -13.17 -21.94
C LEU A 79 39.11 -13.55 -22.56
N ASP A 80 39.10 -14.31 -23.66
CA ASP A 80 40.32 -14.68 -24.38
C ASP A 80 40.78 -13.52 -25.28
N VAL A 81 41.42 -12.52 -24.66
CA VAL A 81 41.95 -11.34 -25.38
C VAL A 81 43.27 -11.68 -26.03
N LYS A 82 43.22 -11.68 -27.35
CA LYS A 82 44.21 -12.32 -28.17
C LYS A 82 45.01 -11.21 -28.92
N VAL A 83 45.98 -10.56 -28.24
CA VAL A 83 46.83 -9.42 -28.71
C VAL A 83 48.03 -9.89 -29.54
N LYS A 84 48.14 -9.49 -30.82
CA LYS A 84 49.29 -9.43 -31.77
C LYS A 84 50.46 -10.45 -31.75
N THR A 85 50.45 -11.47 -30.91
CA THR A 85 51.04 -12.81 -31.13
C THR A 85 49.97 -13.79 -31.62
N ILE A 86 48.88 -13.21 -32.13
CA ILE A 86 47.58 -13.80 -31.98
C ILE A 86 46.64 -13.26 -33.06
N ASN A 87 46.03 -14.19 -33.79
CA ASN A 87 44.97 -13.94 -34.76
C ASN A 87 43.62 -13.82 -34.03
N ILE A 88 43.01 -12.63 -34.10
CA ILE A 88 41.58 -12.45 -33.86
C ILE A 88 40.89 -12.49 -35.22
N THR A 89 40.03 -13.48 -35.39
CA THR A 89 38.96 -13.47 -36.40
C THR A 89 37.68 -13.16 -35.63
N LEU A 90 36.95 -12.12 -36.01
CA LEU A 90 35.62 -11.82 -35.47
C LEU A 90 34.56 -12.41 -36.41
N PRO A 91 34.01 -13.59 -36.08
CA PRO A 91 32.63 -13.91 -36.38
C PRO A 91 31.86 -14.15 -35.07
N ASN A 92 30.66 -13.56 -34.99
CA ASN A 92 29.64 -13.68 -33.95
C ASN A 92 29.86 -12.86 -32.67
N LEU A 93 29.33 -11.64 -32.72
CA LEU A 93 29.03 -10.81 -31.55
C LEU A 93 27.81 -11.41 -30.82
N GLU A 94 27.99 -12.55 -30.15
CA GLU A 94 27.08 -13.00 -29.08
C GLU A 94 27.42 -12.18 -27.84
N PHE A 95 26.67 -11.12 -27.56
CA PHE A 95 26.78 -10.47 -26.25
C PHE A 95 25.51 -9.72 -25.84
N SER A 96 24.49 -10.44 -25.37
CA SER A 96 24.14 -10.55 -23.93
C SER A 96 25.20 -11.07 -22.91
N GLY A 97 26.50 -11.08 -23.23
CA GLY A 97 27.52 -11.80 -22.44
C GLY A 97 27.99 -11.09 -21.17
N HIS A 98 27.19 -10.17 -20.65
CA HIS A 98 27.27 -9.89 -19.24
C HIS A 98 26.50 -11.01 -18.54
N GLY A 99 27.24 -11.99 -17.98
CA GLY A 99 26.65 -13.08 -17.21
C GLY A 99 25.72 -12.54 -16.12
N ASN A 100 24.76 -13.37 -15.67
CA ASN A 100 23.69 -12.97 -14.72
C ASN A 100 24.18 -12.13 -13.53
N TRP A 101 25.38 -12.41 -13.02
CA TRP A 101 26.04 -11.64 -11.98
C TRP A 101 26.32 -10.18 -12.37
N TYR A 102 26.90 -9.94 -13.55
CA TYR A 102 27.22 -8.59 -14.04
C TYR A 102 25.96 -7.76 -14.23
N CYS A 103 24.94 -8.34 -14.85
CA CYS A 103 23.68 -7.64 -15.07
C CYS A 103 22.80 -7.51 -13.82
N ALA A 104 23.27 -8.02 -12.67
CA ALA A 104 22.54 -8.04 -11.41
C ALA A 104 21.13 -8.63 -11.58
N ARG A 105 21.03 -9.79 -12.25
CA ARG A 105 19.77 -10.53 -12.41
C ARG A 105 19.52 -11.43 -11.21
N TYR A 106 18.35 -11.33 -10.59
CA TYR A 106 18.01 -12.09 -9.39
C TYR A 106 16.84 -13.03 -9.60
N ASP A 107 16.73 -14.01 -8.72
CA ASP A 107 15.77 -15.10 -8.81
C ASP A 107 14.36 -14.70 -8.34
N MET A 108 14.15 -13.62 -7.59
CA MET A 108 12.83 -13.11 -7.21
C MET A 108 12.40 -11.88 -8.03
N SER A 109 13.07 -11.61 -9.15
CA SER A 109 12.64 -10.57 -10.07
C SER A 109 11.28 -10.91 -10.70
N TYR A 110 10.50 -9.88 -11.07
CA TYR A 110 9.16 -10.09 -11.64
C TYR A 110 9.18 -11.03 -12.86
N PRO A 111 10.17 -10.98 -13.79
CA PRO A 111 10.22 -11.94 -14.90
C PRO A 111 10.46 -13.37 -14.42
N MET A 112 11.27 -13.57 -13.38
CA MET A 112 11.51 -14.90 -12.82
C MET A 112 10.31 -15.45 -12.06
N ILE A 113 9.53 -14.59 -11.39
CA ILE A 113 8.25 -14.97 -10.79
C ILE A 113 7.28 -15.45 -11.89
N ILE A 114 7.14 -14.67 -12.96
CA ILE A 114 6.28 -15.02 -14.11
C ILE A 114 6.77 -16.28 -14.83
N SER A 115 8.08 -16.43 -15.04
CA SER A 115 8.67 -17.63 -15.64
C SER A 115 8.29 -18.90 -14.89
N ARG A 116 8.33 -18.85 -13.55
CA ARG A 116 7.89 -19.96 -12.69
C ARG A 116 6.39 -20.21 -12.76
N LEU A 117 5.58 -19.15 -12.86
CA LEU A 117 4.12 -19.23 -13.00
C LEU A 117 3.71 -19.90 -14.32
N LEU A 118 4.35 -19.51 -15.43
CA LEU A 118 4.12 -20.13 -16.75
C LEU A 118 4.62 -21.59 -16.77
N GLY A 119 5.70 -21.88 -16.06
CA GLY A 119 6.17 -23.25 -15.84
C GLY A 119 6.68 -23.93 -17.11
N SER A 120 6.52 -25.25 -17.19
CA SER A 120 7.14 -26.09 -18.23
C SER A 120 6.56 -25.94 -19.64
N GLN A 121 5.54 -25.10 -19.82
CA GLN A 121 4.96 -24.85 -21.14
C GLN A 121 5.80 -23.91 -22.00
N VAL A 122 6.68 -23.15 -21.37
CA VAL A 122 7.60 -22.22 -22.03
C VAL A 122 8.76 -23.02 -22.63
N GLU A 123 8.92 -22.91 -23.94
CA GLU A 123 9.99 -23.56 -24.70
C GLU A 123 11.28 -22.73 -24.66
N SER A 124 11.16 -21.40 -24.67
CA SER A 124 12.29 -20.48 -24.59
C SER A 124 11.94 -19.24 -23.77
N PHE A 125 12.78 -18.94 -22.78
CA PHE A 125 12.74 -17.71 -22.02
C PHE A 125 14.08 -16.98 -22.17
N GLN A 126 14.03 -15.76 -22.70
CA GLN A 126 15.22 -14.92 -22.90
C GLN A 126 15.24 -13.78 -21.88
N TYR A 127 16.21 -13.81 -20.97
CA TYR A 127 16.34 -12.80 -19.93
C TYR A 127 17.54 -11.88 -20.20
N ALA A 128 17.31 -10.77 -20.89
CA ALA A 128 18.38 -9.87 -21.35
C ALA A 128 18.53 -8.58 -20.52
N ALA A 129 17.58 -8.28 -19.63
CA ALA A 129 17.63 -7.08 -18.79
C ALA A 129 18.95 -6.93 -18.02
N CYS A 130 19.40 -5.69 -17.84
CA CYS A 130 20.69 -5.42 -17.23
C CYS A 130 20.63 -4.14 -16.38
N SER A 131 21.13 -4.22 -15.15
CA SER A 131 21.23 -3.04 -14.29
C SER A 131 22.11 -1.96 -14.92
N GLY A 132 21.65 -0.70 -14.86
CA GLY A 132 22.32 0.46 -15.43
C GLY A 132 22.05 0.71 -16.92
N ASP A 133 21.35 -0.18 -17.62
CA ASP A 133 21.03 0.03 -19.02
C ASP A 133 20.04 1.20 -19.22
N ARG A 134 20.37 2.06 -20.19
CA ARG A 134 19.53 3.18 -20.65
C ARG A 134 18.85 2.79 -21.96
N ALA A 135 17.98 3.64 -22.49
CA ALA A 135 17.21 3.35 -23.69
C ALA A 135 18.08 2.85 -24.87
N GLY A 136 19.28 3.42 -25.07
CA GLY A 136 20.19 2.99 -26.13
C GLY A 136 20.66 1.54 -25.99
N GLN A 137 20.94 1.08 -24.77
CA GLN A 137 21.29 -0.30 -24.48
C GLN A 137 20.06 -1.22 -24.54
N ILE A 138 18.91 -0.77 -24.03
CA ILE A 138 17.67 -1.55 -24.08
C ILE A 138 17.21 -1.75 -25.54
N TYR A 139 17.42 -0.75 -26.40
CA TYR A 139 17.24 -0.90 -27.85
C TYR A 139 18.15 -1.99 -28.43
N GLN A 140 19.40 -2.07 -27.98
CA GLN A 140 20.29 -3.16 -28.37
C GLN A 140 19.82 -4.52 -27.84
N GLN A 141 19.31 -4.58 -26.59
CA GLN A 141 18.68 -5.80 -26.08
C GLN A 141 17.53 -6.24 -27.00
N ALA A 142 16.65 -5.31 -27.40
CA ALA A 142 15.54 -5.57 -28.32
C ALA A 142 15.98 -6.04 -29.71
N GLU A 143 17.06 -5.49 -30.28
CA GLU A 143 17.58 -5.93 -31.58
C GLU A 143 18.28 -7.31 -31.50
N GLN A 144 18.81 -7.68 -30.33
CA GLN A 144 19.63 -8.89 -30.15
C GLN A 144 18.88 -10.12 -29.69
N ILE A 145 17.76 -9.97 -28.96
CA ILE A 145 16.91 -11.12 -28.59
C ILE A 145 16.48 -11.90 -29.84
N GLU A 146 16.39 -13.21 -29.72
CA GLU A 146 15.82 -14.08 -30.77
C GLU A 146 14.35 -13.72 -30.97
N GLY A 147 13.92 -13.75 -32.23
CA GLY A 147 12.52 -13.46 -32.59
C GLY A 147 11.57 -14.63 -32.34
N ASP A 148 10.42 -14.53 -33.01
CA ASP A 148 9.27 -15.42 -32.88
C ASP A 148 8.73 -15.45 -31.44
N LEU A 149 8.66 -14.27 -30.81
CA LEU A 149 8.23 -14.12 -29.42
C LEU A 149 6.73 -13.93 -29.31
N ASP A 150 6.10 -14.68 -28.42
CA ASP A 150 4.68 -14.53 -28.09
C ASP A 150 4.47 -13.37 -27.11
N MET A 151 5.43 -13.16 -26.21
CA MET A 151 5.32 -12.15 -25.16
C MET A 151 6.66 -11.45 -24.87
N VAL A 152 6.64 -10.15 -24.60
CA VAL A 152 7.79 -9.37 -24.13
C VAL A 152 7.38 -8.49 -22.97
N MET A 153 8.17 -8.45 -21.90
CA MET A 153 7.97 -7.55 -20.77
C MET A 153 9.21 -6.68 -20.56
N LEU A 154 9.01 -5.40 -20.24
CA LEU A 154 10.11 -4.47 -20.02
C LEU A 154 9.83 -3.31 -19.07
N THR A 155 10.91 -2.84 -18.44
CA THR A 155 11.04 -1.51 -17.82
C THR A 155 12.12 -0.73 -18.57
N ALA A 156 11.90 0.55 -18.82
CA ALA A 156 12.91 1.41 -19.42
C ALA A 156 12.72 2.88 -19.01
N GLY A 157 13.77 3.69 -19.17
CA GLY A 157 13.72 5.14 -18.99
C GLY A 157 14.20 5.68 -17.64
N GLY A 158 14.21 4.89 -16.56
CA GLY A 158 14.66 5.38 -15.24
C GLY A 158 16.10 5.89 -15.27
N ASN A 159 16.99 5.15 -15.93
CA ASN A 159 18.38 5.54 -16.12
C ASN A 159 18.56 6.70 -17.12
N ASP A 160 17.61 6.92 -18.03
CA ASP A 160 17.58 8.06 -18.95
C ASP A 160 17.26 9.38 -18.23
N LEU A 161 16.64 9.33 -17.05
CA LEU A 161 16.43 10.48 -16.16
C LEU A 161 17.58 10.74 -15.19
N CYS A 162 18.68 10.02 -15.32
CA CYS A 162 19.80 10.13 -14.40
C CYS A 162 19.39 9.83 -12.94
N LEU A 163 18.40 8.95 -12.73
CA LEU A 163 17.84 8.64 -11.41
C LEU A 163 18.91 8.19 -10.41
N ALA A 164 19.90 7.42 -10.85
CA ALA A 164 21.04 7.04 -10.02
C ALA A 164 21.85 8.26 -9.53
N GLY A 165 22.00 9.29 -10.38
CA GLY A 165 22.60 10.57 -10.00
C GLY A 165 21.73 11.34 -9.00
N ILE A 166 20.40 11.33 -9.17
CA ILE A 166 19.48 11.94 -8.20
C ILE A 166 19.60 11.24 -6.83
N ILE A 167 19.57 9.90 -6.81
CA ILE A 167 19.68 9.13 -5.57
C ILE A 167 21.04 9.37 -4.88
N SER A 168 22.12 9.38 -5.66
CA SER A 168 23.45 9.71 -5.16
C SER A 168 23.50 11.13 -4.61
N ASP A 169 23.29 12.12 -5.47
CA ASP A 169 23.66 13.51 -5.21
C ASP A 169 22.61 14.26 -4.38
N CYS A 170 21.36 13.79 -4.38
CA CYS A 170 20.27 14.43 -3.64
C CYS A 170 19.86 13.70 -2.36
N ILE A 171 20.25 12.43 -2.16
CA ILE A 171 19.74 11.60 -1.05
C ILE A 171 20.86 10.92 -0.26
N LEU A 172 21.70 10.10 -0.91
CA LEU A 172 22.68 9.26 -0.19
C LEU A 172 24.02 9.95 0.09
N LEU A 173 24.36 10.98 -0.70
CA LEU A 173 25.57 11.81 -0.64
C LEU A 173 25.19 13.29 -0.83
N SER A 174 24.17 13.74 -0.11
CA SER A 174 23.55 15.06 -0.31
C SER A 174 24.30 16.20 0.38
N ALA A 175 25.17 15.87 1.34
CA ALA A 175 25.91 16.86 2.12
C ALA A 175 26.79 17.75 1.22
N ASN A 176 26.59 19.07 1.30
CA ASN A 176 27.23 20.10 0.46
C ASN A 176 27.05 19.92 -1.07
N ASN A 177 26.05 19.15 -1.52
CA ASN A 177 25.89 18.78 -2.94
C ASN A 177 24.64 19.38 -3.60
N GLU A 178 24.07 20.46 -3.04
CA GLU A 178 22.81 21.05 -3.50
C GLU A 178 22.88 21.53 -4.97
N GLU A 179 23.99 22.13 -5.39
CA GLU A 179 24.17 22.57 -6.78
C GLU A 179 24.19 21.39 -7.77
N ALA A 180 24.83 20.27 -7.40
CA ALA A 180 24.83 19.07 -8.23
C ALA A 180 23.46 18.41 -8.26
N CYS A 181 22.77 18.36 -7.11
CA CYS A 181 21.41 17.87 -7.03
C CYS A 181 20.46 18.66 -7.95
N GLU A 182 20.50 20.00 -7.90
CA GLU A 182 19.69 20.84 -8.78
C GLU A 182 20.07 20.68 -10.27
N ALA A 183 21.35 20.53 -10.58
CA ALA A 183 21.80 20.30 -11.94
C ALA A 183 21.27 18.97 -12.51
N VAL A 184 21.34 17.88 -11.73
CA VAL A 184 20.82 16.57 -12.14
C VAL A 184 19.29 16.60 -12.24
N LEU A 185 18.60 17.25 -11.30
CA LEU A 185 17.13 17.38 -11.35
C LEU A 185 16.65 18.14 -12.59
N LYS A 186 17.35 19.21 -12.97
CA LYS A 186 17.01 19.95 -14.19
C LYS A 186 17.19 19.10 -15.46
N VAL A 187 18.29 18.33 -15.55
CA VAL A 187 18.52 17.40 -16.66
C VAL A 187 17.44 16.33 -16.70
N ALA A 188 17.04 15.80 -15.53
CA ALA A 188 15.95 14.83 -15.45
C ALA A 188 14.62 15.42 -15.95
N GLU A 189 14.26 16.63 -15.52
CA GLU A 189 13.05 17.34 -15.99
C GLU A 189 13.08 17.56 -17.51
N ASP A 190 14.20 18.04 -18.06
CA ASP A 190 14.39 18.26 -19.49
C ASP A 190 14.31 16.94 -20.30
N ASN A 191 14.88 15.85 -19.78
CA ASN A 191 14.89 14.54 -20.45
C ASN A 191 13.51 13.90 -20.49
N VAL A 192 12.70 14.04 -19.44
CA VAL A 192 11.31 13.55 -19.46
C VAL A 192 10.54 14.21 -20.60
N GLU A 193 10.67 15.53 -20.76
CA GLU A 193 9.89 16.28 -21.73
C GLU A 193 10.34 16.03 -23.19
N ASN A 194 11.62 15.77 -23.41
CA ASN A 194 12.20 15.81 -24.76
C ASN A 194 12.72 14.47 -25.30
N ILE A 195 13.03 13.51 -24.44
CA ILE A 195 13.79 12.31 -24.82
C ILE A 195 13.00 11.02 -24.59
N ILE A 196 12.38 10.85 -23.42
CA ILE A 196 11.80 9.57 -22.98
C ILE A 196 10.81 8.99 -24.00
N THR A 197 9.82 9.77 -24.43
CA THR A 197 8.77 9.29 -25.34
C THR A 197 9.35 8.78 -26.67
N ASN A 198 10.30 9.50 -27.27
CA ASN A 198 10.91 9.10 -28.54
C ASN A 198 11.81 7.87 -28.38
N ASN A 199 12.63 7.85 -27.33
CA ASN A 199 13.50 6.72 -27.02
C ASN A 199 12.69 5.43 -26.78
N MET A 200 11.58 5.54 -26.04
CA MET A 200 10.67 4.42 -25.81
C MET A 200 10.08 3.90 -27.12
N LYS A 201 9.58 4.78 -27.99
CA LYS A 201 9.05 4.38 -29.30
C LYS A 201 10.07 3.61 -30.14
N GLU A 202 11.33 4.03 -30.15
CA GLU A 202 12.38 3.35 -30.92
C GLU A 202 12.65 1.92 -30.42
N ILE A 203 12.62 1.70 -29.10
CA ILE A 203 12.70 0.35 -28.51
C ILE A 203 11.49 -0.49 -28.94
N LEU A 204 10.28 0.07 -28.84
CA LEU A 204 9.04 -0.62 -29.19
C LEU A 204 8.97 -0.96 -30.69
N TYR A 205 9.45 -0.09 -31.57
CA TYR A 205 9.57 -0.38 -33.00
C TYR A 205 10.61 -1.47 -33.29
N ALA A 206 11.71 -1.55 -32.54
CA ALA A 206 12.68 -2.64 -32.67
C ALA A 206 12.03 -4.00 -32.33
N LEU A 207 11.22 -4.05 -31.26
CA LEU A 207 10.46 -5.24 -30.86
C LEU A 207 9.47 -5.70 -31.93
N ASN A 208 8.96 -4.80 -32.78
CA ASN A 208 8.03 -5.16 -33.85
C ASN A 208 8.63 -6.17 -34.85
N LYS A 209 9.97 -6.26 -34.94
CA LYS A 209 10.63 -7.29 -35.75
C LYS A 209 10.72 -8.66 -35.04
N LYS A 210 10.57 -8.70 -33.72
CA LYS A 210 10.86 -9.85 -32.86
C LYS A 210 9.63 -10.57 -32.32
N VAL A 211 8.58 -9.81 -32.01
CA VAL A 211 7.31 -10.35 -31.50
C VAL A 211 6.55 -11.04 -32.64
N ASN A 212 5.58 -11.92 -32.38
CA ASN A 212 4.69 -12.51 -33.37
C ASN A 212 3.52 -11.58 -33.69
N GLN A 213 2.78 -11.87 -34.77
CA GLN A 213 1.47 -11.24 -34.99
C GLN A 213 0.56 -11.56 -33.80
N ASP A 214 -0.12 -10.55 -33.29
CA ASP A 214 -0.99 -10.63 -32.11
C ASP A 214 -0.28 -11.11 -30.82
N GLY A 215 1.06 -11.03 -30.78
CA GLY A 215 1.83 -11.19 -29.55
C GLY A 215 1.60 -10.03 -28.59
N ILE A 216 2.10 -10.16 -27.36
CA ILE A 216 1.83 -9.21 -26.27
C ILE A 216 3.13 -8.53 -25.81
N VAL A 217 3.11 -7.20 -25.71
CA VAL A 217 4.20 -6.42 -25.12
C VAL A 217 3.66 -5.67 -23.91
N VAL A 218 4.29 -5.85 -22.75
CA VAL A 218 3.89 -5.19 -21.49
C VAL A 218 5.02 -4.28 -21.02
N VAL A 219 4.75 -2.98 -20.96
CA VAL A 219 5.70 -1.99 -20.45
C VAL A 219 5.32 -1.60 -19.03
N LEU A 220 6.19 -1.85 -18.07
CA LEU A 220 5.95 -1.49 -16.67
C LEU A 220 6.51 -0.10 -16.35
N GLY A 221 5.74 0.67 -15.59
CA GLY A 221 6.16 1.94 -15.00
C GLY A 221 6.97 1.77 -13.71
N TYR A 222 7.24 2.90 -13.05
CA TYR A 222 7.89 2.99 -11.73
C TYR A 222 6.89 3.44 -10.68
N ALA A 223 7.21 3.28 -9.40
CA ALA A 223 6.37 3.76 -8.31
C ALA A 223 7.07 4.84 -7.46
N GLU A 224 6.28 5.68 -6.82
CA GLU A 224 6.71 6.78 -5.97
C GLU A 224 7.43 6.23 -4.74
N PHE A 225 8.69 6.63 -4.55
CA PHE A 225 9.52 6.12 -3.45
C PHE A 225 9.04 6.54 -2.07
N PHE A 226 8.51 7.76 -1.94
CA PHE A 226 8.36 8.41 -0.65
C PHE A 226 6.89 8.76 -0.34
N SER A 227 6.42 8.38 0.85
CA SER A 227 5.19 8.96 1.41
C SER A 227 5.41 10.44 1.68
N THR A 228 4.35 11.23 1.57
CA THR A 228 4.35 12.69 1.82
C THR A 228 3.36 13.08 2.92
N GLU A 229 2.95 12.13 3.75
CA GLU A 229 1.89 12.32 4.76
C GLU A 229 2.31 13.20 5.94
N ASP A 230 3.55 13.02 6.44
CA ASP A 230 4.08 13.78 7.58
C ASP A 230 5.57 14.15 7.40
N ASP A 231 6.15 14.83 8.39
CA ASP A 231 7.54 15.30 8.41
C ASP A 231 8.52 14.33 9.11
N SER A 232 8.08 13.13 9.52
CA SER A 232 8.90 12.18 10.29
C SER A 232 10.23 11.84 9.60
N CYS A 233 10.20 11.70 8.27
CA CYS A 233 11.38 11.39 7.46
C CYS A 233 12.44 12.50 7.41
N GLU A 234 12.13 13.72 7.87
CA GLU A 234 13.09 14.82 7.97
C GLU A 234 14.10 14.63 9.11
N TYR A 235 13.82 13.70 10.02
CA TYR A 235 14.66 13.36 11.17
C TYR A 235 15.42 12.04 10.97
N GLU A 236 15.23 11.38 9.82
CA GLU A 236 15.95 10.17 9.43
C GLU A 236 17.33 10.48 8.84
N GLU A 237 18.31 9.60 9.08
CA GLU A 237 19.68 9.71 8.56
C GLU A 237 19.85 8.96 7.23
N TRP A 238 19.61 9.64 6.11
CA TRP A 238 19.71 9.05 4.75
C TRP A 238 21.13 9.05 4.16
N ASP A 239 21.95 10.01 4.57
CA ASP A 239 23.32 10.19 4.06
C ASP A 239 24.29 9.13 4.62
N LYS A 240 25.19 8.64 3.77
CA LYS A 240 26.21 7.66 4.20
C LYS A 240 27.36 8.34 4.93
N LYS A 241 27.26 8.40 6.26
CA LYS A 241 28.29 8.95 7.19
C LYS A 241 29.71 8.45 6.98
N ALA A 242 29.90 7.26 6.38
CA ALA A 242 31.22 6.72 6.03
C ALA A 242 32.02 7.59 5.03
N PHE A 243 31.35 8.50 4.31
CA PHE A 243 31.97 9.40 3.34
C PHE A 243 32.02 10.87 3.80
N LEU A 244 31.53 11.17 5.00
CA LEU A 244 31.42 12.55 5.52
C LEU A 244 32.59 12.87 6.47
N GLU A 245 33.37 13.89 6.13
CA GLU A 245 34.31 14.56 7.04
C GLU A 245 33.55 15.42 8.09
N PRO A 246 34.13 15.72 9.27
CA PRO A 246 33.39 15.90 10.54
C PRO A 246 32.52 17.18 10.71
N ILE A 247 32.18 17.92 9.64
CA ILE A 247 31.45 19.21 9.71
C ILE A 247 30.29 19.32 8.70
N GLN A 248 30.01 18.27 7.91
CA GLN A 248 29.05 18.38 6.82
C GLN A 248 27.62 18.09 7.29
N THR A 249 26.66 18.95 6.89
CA THR A 249 25.23 18.76 7.17
C THR A 249 24.52 18.14 5.95
N PRO A 250 23.96 16.93 6.10
CA PRO A 250 23.08 16.31 5.10
C PRO A 250 21.88 17.19 4.74
N GLN A 251 21.41 17.08 3.50
CA GLN A 251 20.09 17.62 3.11
C GLN A 251 19.00 16.71 3.67
N LYS A 252 17.97 17.32 4.26
CA LYS A 252 16.81 16.59 4.78
C LYS A 252 15.87 16.20 3.66
N LEU A 253 15.24 15.02 3.75
CA LEU A 253 14.13 14.63 2.87
C LEU A 253 12.82 15.31 3.25
N THR A 254 12.77 16.63 3.06
CA THR A 254 11.57 17.42 3.35
C THR A 254 10.37 16.96 2.54
N ILE A 255 9.16 17.23 3.04
CA ILE A 255 7.91 16.94 2.30
C ILE A 255 7.98 17.54 0.88
N ALA A 256 8.50 18.77 0.75
CA ALA A 256 8.66 19.43 -0.54
C ALA A 256 9.64 18.69 -1.49
N ARG A 257 10.78 18.20 -0.98
CA ARG A 257 11.74 17.40 -1.78
C ARG A 257 11.13 16.07 -2.20
N ARG A 258 10.41 15.39 -1.30
CA ARG A 258 9.69 14.15 -1.60
C ARG A 258 8.63 14.35 -2.69
N HIS A 259 7.84 15.43 -2.62
CA HIS A 259 6.91 15.78 -3.69
C HIS A 259 7.61 16.00 -5.04
N ARG A 260 8.79 16.63 -5.05
CA ARG A 260 9.55 16.84 -6.29
C ARG A 260 10.04 15.52 -6.90
N PHE A 261 10.58 14.61 -6.09
CA PHE A 261 11.00 13.29 -6.59
C PHE A 261 9.81 12.47 -7.11
N ASN A 262 8.70 12.45 -6.36
CA ASN A 262 7.49 11.76 -6.78
C ASN A 262 6.89 12.36 -8.07
N ALA A 263 7.02 13.68 -8.27
CA ALA A 263 6.58 14.32 -9.51
C ALA A 263 7.39 13.83 -10.73
N LEU A 264 8.69 13.55 -10.58
CA LEU A 264 9.49 12.96 -11.66
C LEU A 264 9.01 11.56 -12.04
N VAL A 265 8.67 10.73 -11.05
CA VAL A 265 8.08 9.39 -11.28
C VAL A 265 6.76 9.49 -12.04
N LYS A 266 5.87 10.41 -11.66
CA LYS A 266 4.61 10.64 -12.38
C LYS A 266 4.84 11.09 -13.82
N LYS A 267 5.80 12.01 -14.03
CA LYS A 267 6.11 12.52 -15.37
C LYS A 267 6.67 11.42 -16.28
N ILE A 268 7.58 10.56 -15.79
CA ILE A 268 8.13 9.47 -16.61
C ILE A 268 7.08 8.42 -16.93
N ASN A 269 6.24 8.03 -15.96
CA ASN A 269 5.16 7.08 -16.20
C ASN A 269 4.21 7.60 -17.26
N ARG A 270 3.84 8.89 -17.19
CA ARG A 270 3.03 9.53 -18.22
C ARG A 270 3.69 9.53 -19.59
N ALA A 271 4.97 9.91 -19.68
CA ALA A 271 5.70 9.95 -20.95
C ALA A 271 5.84 8.56 -21.59
N THR A 272 6.03 7.51 -20.77
CA THR A 272 6.04 6.11 -21.19
C THR A 272 4.65 5.64 -21.63
N ALA A 273 3.60 5.94 -20.87
CA ALA A 273 2.23 5.62 -21.21
C ALA A 273 1.81 6.28 -22.53
N ASP A 274 2.19 7.54 -22.74
CA ASP A 274 1.94 8.26 -24.00
C ASP A 274 2.65 7.58 -25.17
N ALA A 275 3.91 7.14 -24.99
CA ALA A 275 4.63 6.38 -26.02
C ALA A 275 3.96 5.04 -26.35
N VAL A 276 3.52 4.30 -25.32
CA VAL A 276 2.79 3.03 -25.48
C VAL A 276 1.47 3.24 -26.20
N ASN A 277 0.69 4.25 -25.81
CA ASN A 277 -0.59 4.60 -26.42
C ASN A 277 -0.43 4.97 -27.90
N ASP A 278 0.61 5.73 -28.24
CA ASP A 278 0.92 6.06 -29.64
C ASP A 278 1.27 4.82 -30.46
N ILE A 279 2.09 3.91 -29.93
CA ILE A 279 2.45 2.64 -30.60
C ILE A 279 1.23 1.71 -30.72
N SER A 280 0.35 1.67 -29.72
CA SER A 280 -0.85 0.83 -29.74
C SER A 280 -1.85 1.18 -30.85
N LYS A 281 -1.78 2.43 -31.34
CA LYS A 281 -2.63 2.98 -32.41
C LYS A 281 -1.97 2.93 -33.79
N ASP A 282 -0.71 2.49 -33.86
CA ASP A 282 0.04 2.42 -35.09
C ASP A 282 -0.25 1.11 -35.83
N ASP A 283 -0.89 1.19 -37.00
CA ASP A 283 -1.29 0.04 -37.81
C ASP A 283 -0.09 -0.78 -38.32
N ASP A 284 1.13 -0.21 -38.32
CA ASP A 284 2.35 -0.93 -38.70
C ASP A 284 2.87 -1.85 -37.58
N VAL A 285 2.32 -1.75 -36.36
CA VAL A 285 2.70 -2.55 -35.19
C VAL A 285 1.84 -3.80 -35.09
N LYS A 286 2.47 -4.97 -35.13
CA LYS A 286 1.79 -6.25 -35.26
C LYS A 286 1.36 -6.90 -33.93
N TYR A 287 1.88 -6.40 -32.82
CA TYR A 287 1.60 -6.91 -31.47
C TYR A 287 0.61 -6.00 -30.74
N LYS A 288 -0.01 -6.51 -29.67
CA LYS A 288 -0.77 -5.70 -28.70
C LYS A 288 0.16 -5.23 -27.60
N ILE A 289 -0.01 -3.99 -27.15
CA ILE A 289 0.85 -3.37 -26.15
C ILE A 289 0.06 -2.62 -25.11
N GLY A 290 0.55 -2.69 -23.88
CA GLY A 290 -0.06 -2.08 -22.70
C GLY A 290 0.96 -1.47 -21.76
N PHE A 291 0.50 -0.52 -20.95
CA PHE A 291 1.31 0.16 -19.94
C PHE A 291 0.79 -0.17 -18.55
N VAL A 292 1.69 -0.60 -17.67
CA VAL A 292 1.36 -1.05 -16.33
C VAL A 292 1.78 0.00 -15.31
N ASP A 293 0.78 0.66 -14.73
CA ASP A 293 0.98 1.55 -13.58
C ASP A 293 0.66 0.83 -12.28
N TRP A 294 1.71 0.37 -11.59
CA TRP A 294 1.60 -0.24 -10.27
C TRP A 294 1.76 0.78 -9.13
N ASN A 295 2.00 2.06 -9.45
CA ASN A 295 2.15 3.12 -8.46
C ASN A 295 0.93 3.29 -7.53
N PRO A 296 -0.34 3.22 -8.00
CA PRO A 296 -1.50 3.39 -7.13
C PRO A 296 -1.53 2.41 -5.96
N TRP A 297 -1.09 1.16 -6.18
CA TRP A 297 -0.97 0.16 -5.12
C TRP A 297 0.05 0.55 -4.07
N VAL A 298 1.22 1.04 -4.50
CA VAL A 298 2.31 1.43 -3.60
C VAL A 298 1.93 2.64 -2.76
N THR A 299 1.22 3.60 -3.35
CA THR A 299 0.79 4.84 -2.70
C THR A 299 -0.48 4.73 -1.86
N ASP A 300 -1.16 3.57 -1.89
CA ASP A 300 -2.36 3.38 -1.10
C ASP A 300 -2.00 3.31 0.39
N ALA A 301 -2.64 4.17 1.19
CA ALA A 301 -2.37 4.29 2.62
C ALA A 301 -2.65 2.98 3.39
N SER A 302 -3.49 2.08 2.87
CA SER A 302 -3.74 0.76 3.48
C SER A 302 -2.63 -0.25 3.20
N ILE A 303 -1.88 -0.07 2.11
CA ILE A 303 -0.73 -0.89 1.74
C ILE A 303 0.52 -0.39 2.45
N ASP A 304 0.67 0.93 2.62
CA ASP A 304 1.84 1.52 3.27
C ASP A 304 3.16 1.03 2.61
N GLY A 305 3.22 1.13 1.28
CA GLY A 305 4.28 0.52 0.46
C GLY A 305 5.51 1.40 0.22
N GLN A 306 5.49 2.66 0.67
CA GLN A 306 6.50 3.68 0.39
C GLN A 306 7.53 3.83 1.51
N MET A 307 8.73 4.34 1.18
CA MET A 307 9.66 4.85 2.19
C MET A 307 9.07 6.09 2.88
N CYS A 308 9.63 6.48 4.03
CA CYS A 308 9.19 7.66 4.79
C CYS A 308 7.73 7.58 5.28
N SER A 309 7.26 6.37 5.61
CA SER A 309 5.93 6.17 6.19
C SER A 309 5.86 6.67 7.64
N PRO A 310 4.74 7.28 8.07
CA PRO A 310 4.50 7.62 9.49
C PRO A 310 4.58 6.42 10.44
N SER A 311 4.36 5.20 9.93
CA SER A 311 4.45 3.96 10.70
C SER A 311 5.89 3.48 10.91
N ALA A 312 6.84 3.98 10.10
CA ALA A 312 8.22 3.51 10.07
C ALA A 312 9.09 4.22 11.11
N ASN A 313 10.07 3.50 11.65
CA ASN A 313 11.01 3.98 12.67
C ASN A 313 12.45 4.12 12.14
N GLY A 314 12.63 4.09 10.81
CA GLY A 314 13.94 4.10 10.14
C GLY A 314 14.55 2.71 9.87
N ASP A 315 14.04 1.64 10.50
CA ASP A 315 14.53 0.28 10.29
C ASP A 315 14.14 -0.28 8.91
N TYR A 316 14.97 -1.16 8.36
CA TYR A 316 14.63 -1.96 7.19
C TYR A 316 15.17 -3.39 7.34
N PRO A 317 14.32 -4.44 7.20
CA PRO A 317 12.85 -4.38 7.12
C PRO A 317 12.22 -3.88 8.44
N SER A 318 11.22 -3.00 8.35
CA SER A 318 10.44 -2.58 9.52
C SER A 318 9.37 -3.61 9.87
N LYS A 319 9.18 -3.88 11.18
CA LYS A 319 8.09 -4.76 11.65
C LYS A 319 6.71 -4.10 11.52
N ASP A 320 6.68 -2.78 11.60
CA ASP A 320 5.45 -1.99 11.55
C ASP A 320 5.00 -1.68 10.12
N GLN A 321 5.88 -1.95 9.13
CA GLN A 321 5.62 -1.77 7.70
C GLN A 321 5.92 -3.05 6.89
N PRO A 322 5.15 -4.14 7.07
CA PRO A 322 5.43 -5.43 6.43
C PRO A 322 5.18 -5.44 4.91
N GLN A 323 4.43 -4.46 4.40
CA GLN A 323 4.04 -4.34 3.00
C GLN A 323 4.89 -3.33 2.21
N MET A 324 6.03 -2.92 2.78
CA MET A 324 7.02 -2.09 2.09
C MET A 324 7.41 -2.70 0.74
N GLN A 325 7.41 -1.90 -0.32
CA GLN A 325 7.63 -2.39 -1.71
C GLN A 325 9.07 -2.18 -2.20
N PHE A 326 9.87 -1.37 -1.50
CA PHE A 326 11.23 -1.04 -1.90
C PHE A 326 12.28 -1.46 -0.87
N ILE A 327 13.51 -1.65 -1.36
CA ILE A 327 14.70 -1.83 -0.53
C ILE A 327 15.17 -0.47 -0.03
N LYS A 328 15.32 -0.33 1.29
CA LYS A 328 15.67 0.92 1.96
C LYS A 328 16.95 0.75 2.80
N PRO A 329 17.86 1.72 2.82
CA PRO A 329 18.98 1.69 3.77
C PRO A 329 18.47 1.87 5.22
N PRO A 330 19.22 1.41 6.23
CA PRO A 330 18.92 1.77 7.62
C PRO A 330 19.13 3.28 7.80
N THR A 331 18.13 3.97 8.36
CA THR A 331 18.15 5.44 8.54
C THR A 331 17.92 5.88 9.98
N ASN A 332 18.06 4.96 10.93
CA ASN A 332 17.89 5.25 12.35
C ASN A 332 18.88 6.34 12.81
N PRO A 333 18.41 7.35 13.57
CA PRO A 333 19.30 8.33 14.16
C PRO A 333 20.29 7.66 15.12
N THR A 334 21.53 8.16 15.13
CA THR A 334 22.60 7.58 15.96
C THR A 334 22.24 7.71 17.45
N PRO A 335 22.48 6.71 18.32
CA PRO A 335 22.14 6.82 19.74
C PRO A 335 22.93 7.96 20.39
N GLY A 336 22.28 9.09 20.68
CA GLY A 336 22.91 10.27 21.27
C GLY A 336 22.25 11.61 20.98
N GLU A 337 21.37 11.71 19.97
CA GLU A 337 20.68 12.96 19.60
C GLU A 337 19.22 13.03 20.09
N HIS A 338 18.89 12.33 21.18
CA HIS A 338 17.62 12.48 21.90
C HIS A 338 17.83 13.26 23.21
N GLU A 339 17.85 14.58 23.14
CA GLU A 339 17.22 15.43 24.17
C GLU A 339 15.76 15.57 23.68
N ASP A 340 14.73 14.89 24.20
CA ASP A 340 14.34 14.75 25.59
C ASP A 340 13.41 13.55 25.81
N LEU A 341 13.67 12.81 26.90
CA LEU A 341 12.70 12.22 27.82
C LEU A 341 11.47 11.46 27.24
N LYS A 342 11.59 10.14 27.13
CA LYS A 342 10.69 9.22 27.87
C LYS A 342 11.40 7.91 28.21
N LYS A 343 11.50 7.68 29.52
CA LYS A 343 12.22 6.60 30.19
C LYS A 343 11.38 5.31 30.23
N ARG A 344 12.09 4.17 30.05
CA ARG A 344 11.78 2.77 30.40
C ARG A 344 10.90 2.02 29.38
N GLY A 345 11.22 0.80 28.94
CA GLY A 345 12.08 -0.23 29.54
C GLY A 345 13.02 -0.89 28.54
N VAL A 346 14.21 -1.19 29.05
CA VAL A 346 15.24 -2.02 28.44
C VAL A 346 14.78 -3.47 28.51
N ASP A 347 14.79 -4.18 27.40
CA ASP A 347 15.18 -5.60 27.41
C ASP A 347 16.21 -5.82 26.31
N ALA A 348 17.38 -6.26 26.77
CA ALA A 348 18.55 -6.52 25.97
C ALA A 348 18.67 -8.03 25.75
N SER A 349 18.66 -8.48 24.50
CA SER A 349 19.48 -9.60 24.04
C SER A 349 19.29 -9.81 22.53
N ASP A 350 20.27 -9.39 21.73
CA ASP A 350 21.01 -10.31 20.86
C ASP A 350 22.24 -9.61 20.26
N TYR A 351 23.40 -10.08 20.71
CA TYR A 351 24.73 -9.58 20.38
C TYR A 351 25.21 -10.25 19.08
N TYR A 352 25.31 -9.50 17.99
CA TYR A 352 25.95 -9.95 16.74
C TYR A 352 27.46 -9.69 16.78
N ASP A 353 28.25 -10.76 16.65
CA ASP A 353 29.73 -10.75 16.62
C ASP A 353 30.27 -10.34 15.23
N TYR A 354 30.99 -9.21 15.18
CA TYR A 354 31.54 -8.58 13.98
C TYR A 354 32.87 -9.19 13.47
N SER A 355 33.46 -10.15 14.18
CA SER A 355 34.87 -10.52 13.98
C SER A 355 35.19 -11.41 12.75
N GLN A 356 34.19 -12.05 12.14
CA GLN A 356 34.42 -12.99 11.01
C GLN A 356 34.32 -12.34 9.61
N GLY A 357 33.73 -11.14 9.49
CA GLY A 357 33.49 -10.48 8.19
C GLY A 357 34.71 -9.76 7.59
N GLU A 358 35.63 -9.29 8.43
CA GLU A 358 36.70 -8.38 8.01
C GLU A 358 37.82 -9.07 7.21
N LEU A 359 38.12 -10.33 7.56
CA LEU A 359 39.15 -11.15 6.90
C LEU A 359 38.75 -11.60 5.48
N ARG A 360 37.45 -11.84 5.23
CA ARG A 360 36.92 -12.11 3.88
C ARG A 360 36.91 -10.85 3.02
N ARG A 361 36.55 -9.69 3.60
CA ARG A 361 36.52 -8.39 2.92
C ARG A 361 37.91 -7.95 2.44
N LYS A 362 38.96 -8.15 3.25
CA LYS A 362 40.35 -7.82 2.91
C LYS A 362 40.93 -8.68 1.77
N ARG A 363 40.52 -9.96 1.63
CA ARG A 363 40.94 -10.82 0.49
C ARG A 363 40.25 -10.44 -0.82
N ALA A 364 38.97 -10.07 -0.78
CA ALA A 364 38.21 -9.68 -1.96
C ALA A 364 38.63 -8.31 -2.50
N ALA A 365 38.92 -7.35 -1.61
CA ALA A 365 39.38 -6.02 -2.00
C ALA A 365 40.75 -6.06 -2.71
N GLY A 366 41.68 -6.94 -2.31
CA GLY A 366 43.02 -7.00 -2.90
C GLY A 366 43.09 -7.52 -4.34
N SER A 367 42.11 -8.30 -4.81
CA SER A 367 42.13 -8.92 -6.15
C SER A 367 41.44 -8.11 -7.23
N ILE A 368 40.54 -7.19 -6.85
CA ILE A 368 39.72 -6.40 -7.78
C ILE A 368 40.55 -5.29 -8.45
N TRP A 369 41.34 -4.55 -7.66
CA TRP A 369 42.09 -3.36 -8.11
C TRP A 369 43.31 -3.66 -9.01
N GLY A 370 43.73 -4.92 -9.14
CA GLY A 370 44.88 -5.35 -9.96
C GLY A 370 44.53 -5.89 -11.34
N SER A 371 43.23 -5.96 -11.69
CA SER A 371 42.77 -6.56 -12.95
C SER A 371 42.76 -5.55 -14.10
N LYS A 372 43.05 -6.00 -15.32
CA LYS A 372 42.99 -5.17 -16.55
C LYS A 372 41.59 -4.61 -16.86
N PHE A 373 40.56 -5.06 -16.14
CA PHE A 373 39.19 -4.54 -16.18
C PHE A 373 39.10 -3.07 -15.74
N PHE A 374 39.91 -2.63 -14.78
CA PHE A 374 39.93 -1.21 -14.36
C PHE A 374 40.58 -0.26 -15.37
N ASN A 375 41.16 -0.81 -16.44
CA ASN A 375 41.84 -0.04 -17.50
C ASN A 375 41.09 -0.09 -18.84
N SER A 376 39.82 -0.55 -18.90
CA SER A 376 39.04 -0.58 -20.15
C SER A 376 38.30 0.73 -20.45
N ALA A 377 38.09 0.99 -21.74
CA ALA A 377 37.54 2.25 -22.27
C ALA A 377 36.08 2.52 -21.87
N ASN A 378 35.72 3.81 -21.84
CA ASN A 378 34.43 4.39 -21.46
C ASN A 378 33.22 3.72 -22.17
N PRO A 379 32.37 2.92 -21.50
CA PRO A 379 31.28 2.16 -22.13
C PRO A 379 30.22 3.02 -22.88
N PRO A 380 29.80 4.20 -22.37
CA PRO A 380 28.94 5.13 -23.11
C PRO A 380 29.48 5.60 -24.47
N GLU A 381 30.80 5.80 -24.61
CA GLU A 381 31.40 6.15 -25.90
C GLU A 381 31.38 5.00 -26.90
N LEU A 382 31.49 3.76 -26.41
CA LEU A 382 31.43 2.55 -27.22
C LEU A 382 30.03 2.34 -27.80
N VAL A 383 28.99 2.53 -26.99
CA VAL A 383 27.58 2.48 -27.43
C VAL A 383 27.31 3.56 -28.49
N ARG A 384 27.77 4.80 -28.28
CA ARG A 384 27.63 5.89 -29.27
C ARG A 384 28.23 5.57 -30.65
N ARG A 385 29.28 4.74 -30.72
CA ARG A 385 29.90 4.35 -32.01
C ARG A 385 29.11 3.26 -32.75
N VAL A 386 28.25 2.50 -32.05
CA VAL A 386 27.51 1.35 -32.59
C VAL A 386 26.09 1.75 -33.04
N LEU A 387 25.49 2.78 -32.42
CA LEU A 387 24.11 3.19 -32.70
C LEU A 387 23.94 3.91 -34.06
N GLY A 388 22.88 3.54 -34.80
CA GLY A 388 22.49 4.16 -36.07
C GLY A 388 21.61 5.41 -35.91
N ARG A 389 21.25 6.06 -37.03
CA ARG A 389 20.45 7.32 -37.04
C ARG A 389 19.02 7.21 -36.45
N ARG A 390 18.49 6.00 -36.25
CA ARG A 390 17.13 5.72 -35.74
C ARG A 390 17.15 5.09 -34.33
N ALA A 391 18.24 5.28 -33.61
CA ALA A 391 18.46 4.66 -32.30
C ALA A 391 18.42 5.71 -31.18
N PRO A 392 18.15 5.29 -29.93
CA PRO A 392 17.80 6.22 -28.85
C PRO A 392 18.86 7.28 -28.60
N LYS A 393 18.39 8.50 -28.33
CA LYS A 393 19.27 9.62 -28.00
C LYS A 393 19.84 9.45 -26.60
N PRO A 394 21.14 9.70 -26.39
CA PRO A 394 21.72 9.65 -25.05
C PRO A 394 21.17 10.78 -24.17
N PRO A 395 20.97 10.56 -22.87
CA PRO A 395 20.35 11.53 -21.95
C PRO A 395 21.28 12.66 -21.48
N GLY A 396 22.60 12.53 -21.64
CA GLY A 396 23.56 13.58 -21.25
C GLY A 396 23.64 13.82 -19.74
N CYS A 397 23.68 12.75 -18.94
CA CYS A 397 23.74 12.85 -17.50
C CYS A 397 25.09 13.44 -17.04
N PRO A 398 25.14 14.25 -15.96
CA PRO A 398 26.41 14.76 -15.42
C PRO A 398 27.43 13.66 -15.05
N SER A 399 26.93 12.47 -14.68
CA SER A 399 27.75 11.28 -14.44
C SER A 399 28.44 10.72 -15.69
N ASP A 400 28.08 11.17 -16.90
CA ASP A 400 28.70 10.74 -18.16
C ASP A 400 30.08 11.38 -18.39
N GLU A 401 30.38 12.51 -17.73
CA GLU A 401 31.64 13.27 -17.86
C GLU A 401 32.62 13.01 -16.69
N SER A 402 32.11 12.53 -15.55
CA SER A 402 32.92 12.10 -14.42
C SER A 402 33.29 10.62 -14.55
N ARG A 403 34.46 10.24 -14.03
CA ARG A 403 34.92 8.85 -14.05
C ARG A 403 33.93 8.03 -13.22
N ASP A 404 33.00 7.37 -13.92
CA ASP A 404 31.99 6.48 -13.34
C ASP A 404 32.69 5.43 -12.47
N TRP A 405 32.81 5.73 -11.18
CA TRP A 405 33.26 4.77 -10.15
C TRP A 405 32.25 3.64 -10.02
N THR A 406 31.06 3.83 -10.60
CA THR A 406 29.94 2.93 -10.55
C THR A 406 29.65 2.18 -11.84
N MET A 407 30.49 2.19 -12.90
CA MET A 407 30.34 1.51 -14.24
C MET A 407 29.21 0.46 -14.36
N GLY A 408 27.95 0.83 -14.17
CA GLY A 408 26.88 -0.15 -13.85
C GLY A 408 27.17 -1.20 -12.74
N LEU A 409 28.24 -1.07 -11.94
CA LEU A 409 28.81 -2.08 -11.02
C LEU A 409 29.59 -1.52 -9.79
N GLY A 410 29.27 -0.37 -9.18
CA GLY A 410 30.20 0.19 -8.18
C GLY A 410 29.65 0.92 -6.95
N LEU A 411 28.53 0.47 -6.41
CA LEU A 411 28.46 0.31 -4.96
C LEU A 411 28.36 -1.20 -4.67
N PRO A 412 28.82 -1.73 -3.52
CA PRO A 412 28.49 -3.09 -3.11
C PRO A 412 27.00 -3.37 -3.38
N ASN A 413 26.61 -4.58 -3.79
CA ASN A 413 25.21 -4.89 -4.14
C ASN A 413 24.22 -4.32 -3.10
N ASP A 414 24.57 -4.44 -1.82
CA ASP A 414 23.87 -3.91 -0.63
C ASP A 414 23.53 -2.40 -0.68
N ILE A 415 24.24 -1.63 -1.51
CA ILE A 415 23.99 -0.21 -1.72
C ILE A 415 23.24 0.02 -3.04
N ALA A 416 23.64 -0.69 -4.10
CA ALA A 416 23.04 -0.55 -5.43
C ALA A 416 21.59 -1.04 -5.48
N GLU A 417 21.20 -1.94 -4.56
CA GLU A 417 19.83 -2.42 -4.41
C GLU A 417 18.88 -1.40 -3.76
N ASN A 418 19.38 -0.38 -3.05
CA ASN A 418 18.50 0.62 -2.45
C ASN A 418 17.67 1.32 -3.53
N PHE A 419 16.43 1.66 -3.20
CA PHE A 419 15.44 2.24 -4.14
C PHE A 419 15.01 1.31 -5.28
N HIS A 420 15.34 0.01 -5.22
CA HIS A 420 14.77 -0.99 -6.10
C HIS A 420 13.62 -1.73 -5.42
N PRO A 421 12.68 -2.31 -6.19
CA PRO A 421 11.63 -3.14 -5.63
C PRO A 421 12.23 -4.32 -4.86
N ASN A 422 11.71 -4.58 -3.66
CA ASN A 422 12.07 -5.78 -2.90
C ASN A 422 11.26 -6.99 -3.40
N GLU A 423 11.27 -8.11 -2.68
CA GLU A 423 10.50 -9.30 -3.05
C GLU A 423 8.99 -9.03 -3.16
N ASN A 424 8.41 -8.23 -2.26
CA ASN A 424 7.00 -7.80 -2.35
C ASN A 424 6.77 -6.90 -3.56
N GLY A 425 7.69 -5.94 -3.81
CA GLY A 425 7.66 -5.08 -4.97
C GLY A 425 7.63 -5.85 -6.29
N HIS A 426 8.50 -6.85 -6.45
CA HIS A 426 8.50 -7.69 -7.64
C HIS A 426 7.29 -8.62 -7.74
N LEU A 427 6.72 -9.07 -6.62
CA LEU A 427 5.45 -9.80 -6.62
C LEU A 427 4.30 -8.91 -7.10
N THR A 428 4.25 -7.65 -6.64
CA THR A 428 3.28 -6.64 -7.10
C THR A 428 3.46 -6.38 -8.59
N MET A 429 4.69 -6.08 -9.04
CA MET A 429 4.99 -5.87 -10.46
C MET A 429 4.60 -7.06 -11.33
N ALA A 430 4.88 -8.29 -10.88
CA ALA A 430 4.50 -9.51 -11.59
C ALA A 430 2.98 -9.64 -11.70
N SER A 431 2.25 -9.35 -10.62
CA SER A 431 0.79 -9.44 -10.58
C SER A 431 0.14 -8.46 -11.55
N PHE A 432 0.57 -7.20 -11.53
CA PHE A 432 0.07 -6.17 -12.43
C PHE A 432 0.47 -6.43 -13.90
N ALA A 433 1.69 -6.92 -14.16
CA ALA A 433 2.11 -7.28 -15.51
C ALA A 433 1.30 -8.44 -16.10
N MET A 434 0.99 -9.44 -15.29
CA MET A 434 0.15 -10.55 -15.73
C MET A 434 -1.30 -10.12 -15.96
N ALA A 435 -1.84 -9.23 -15.12
CA ALA A 435 -3.18 -8.65 -15.32
C ALA A 435 -3.26 -7.89 -16.65
N GLU A 436 -2.31 -7.02 -16.94
CA GLU A 436 -2.26 -6.31 -18.23
C GLU A 436 -2.08 -7.28 -19.41
N ALA A 437 -1.26 -8.32 -19.26
CA ALA A 437 -1.13 -9.34 -20.30
C ALA A 437 -2.45 -10.08 -20.56
N MET A 438 -3.29 -10.30 -19.54
CA MET A 438 -4.64 -10.86 -19.70
C MET A 438 -5.57 -9.89 -20.44
N ASP A 439 -5.51 -8.59 -20.11
CA ASP A 439 -6.31 -7.56 -20.78
C ASP A 439 -5.91 -7.39 -22.25
N LEU A 440 -4.62 -7.41 -22.56
CA LEU A 440 -4.14 -7.40 -23.94
C LEU A 440 -4.53 -8.68 -24.67
N ARG A 441 -4.58 -9.82 -23.97
CA ARG A 441 -5.02 -11.09 -24.55
C ARG A 441 -6.52 -11.07 -24.87
N SER A 442 -7.35 -10.44 -24.04
CA SER A 442 -8.79 -10.31 -24.31
C SER A 442 -9.04 -9.51 -25.60
N LEU A 443 -8.23 -8.48 -25.87
CA LEU A 443 -8.26 -7.74 -27.13
C LEU A 443 -7.90 -8.60 -28.35
N VAL A 444 -6.95 -9.53 -28.21
CA VAL A 444 -6.60 -10.48 -29.27
C VAL A 444 -7.74 -11.48 -29.52
N LEU A 445 -8.38 -11.94 -28.45
CA LEU A 445 -9.48 -12.90 -28.51
C LEU A 445 -10.83 -12.28 -28.92
N GLY A 446 -10.96 -10.95 -28.85
CA GLY A 446 -12.20 -10.24 -29.16
C GLY A 446 -13.29 -10.41 -28.09
N ILE A 447 -12.88 -10.59 -26.84
CA ILE A 447 -13.76 -10.77 -25.67
C ILE A 447 -13.54 -9.64 -24.67
N ASP A 448 -14.51 -9.41 -23.80
CA ASP A 448 -14.34 -8.42 -22.72
C ASP A 448 -13.28 -8.91 -21.72
N PRO A 449 -12.41 -8.01 -21.22
CA PRO A 449 -11.42 -8.36 -20.21
C PRO A 449 -12.13 -8.86 -18.94
N PRO A 450 -11.58 -9.88 -18.26
CA PRO A 450 -12.15 -10.38 -17.01
C PRO A 450 -12.02 -9.28 -15.94
N SER A 451 -13.09 -8.53 -15.71
CA SER A 451 -13.12 -7.51 -14.66
C SER A 451 -13.45 -8.13 -13.32
N CYS A 452 -12.65 -7.81 -12.30
CA CYS A 452 -13.09 -7.91 -10.91
C CYS A 452 -14.02 -6.71 -10.65
N GLU A 453 -15.33 -6.87 -10.82
CA GLU A 453 -16.28 -5.84 -10.38
C GLU A 453 -16.10 -5.62 -8.87
N VAL A 454 -15.58 -4.47 -8.43
CA VAL A 454 -15.54 -4.12 -7.01
C VAL A 454 -16.98 -3.83 -6.56
N LYS A 455 -17.66 -4.83 -5.99
CA LYS A 455 -19.02 -4.64 -5.45
C LYS A 455 -19.03 -4.02 -4.05
N ASP A 456 -17.86 -3.81 -3.44
CA ASP A 456 -17.74 -3.22 -2.10
C ASP A 456 -18.06 -1.72 -2.13
N GLN A 457 -18.91 -1.29 -1.19
CA GLN A 457 -19.43 0.08 -1.15
C GLN A 457 -19.59 0.54 0.31
N PHE A 458 -18.93 1.64 0.68
CA PHE A 458 -19.15 2.32 1.96
C PHE A 458 -19.90 3.63 1.71
N LYS A 459 -21.14 3.76 2.22
CA LYS A 459 -22.01 4.92 1.99
C LYS A 459 -22.64 5.39 3.30
N CYS A 460 -22.32 6.61 3.72
CA CYS A 460 -23.09 7.33 4.74
C CYS A 460 -24.31 7.97 4.07
N TRP A 461 -25.46 8.04 4.77
CA TRP A 461 -26.65 8.66 4.18
C TRP A 461 -26.81 10.16 4.46
N SER A 462 -25.77 10.80 4.97
CA SER A 462 -25.76 12.24 5.27
C SER A 462 -26.31 13.07 4.10
N ASP A 463 -27.50 13.65 4.29
CA ASP A 463 -28.20 14.56 3.38
C ASP A 463 -28.65 15.80 4.19
N ASP A 464 -28.60 16.97 3.56
CA ASP A 464 -28.74 18.30 4.19
C ASP A 464 -30.19 18.62 4.63
N ASN A 465 -31.14 17.70 4.46
CA ASN A 465 -32.55 17.88 4.80
C ASN A 465 -33.18 16.71 5.59
N TRP A 466 -32.38 15.79 6.14
CA TRP A 466 -32.91 14.59 6.78
C TRP A 466 -33.19 14.78 8.28
N LYS A 467 -34.48 14.81 8.64
CA LYS A 467 -34.99 14.76 10.02
C LYS A 467 -34.83 13.39 10.70
N ILE A 468 -33.97 12.53 10.17
CA ILE A 468 -33.77 11.14 10.58
C ILE A 468 -32.38 11.05 11.20
N TYR A 469 -32.32 10.93 12.52
CA TYR A 469 -31.06 10.74 13.23
C TYR A 469 -31.28 10.14 14.62
N ALA A 470 -30.28 9.41 15.10
CA ALA A 470 -30.20 8.85 16.45
C ALA A 470 -28.87 9.25 17.12
N SER A 471 -28.79 9.10 18.43
CA SER A 471 -27.55 9.34 19.19
C SER A 471 -26.54 8.21 19.00
N ALA A 472 -25.27 8.55 18.78
CA ALA A 472 -24.20 7.57 18.65
C ALA A 472 -24.08 6.64 19.88
N ASP A 473 -24.22 7.21 21.07
CA ASP A 473 -24.14 6.46 22.33
C ASP A 473 -25.20 5.33 22.39
N ARG A 474 -26.38 5.53 21.80
CA ARG A 474 -27.43 4.50 21.76
C ARG A 474 -27.10 3.41 20.75
N LEU A 475 -26.60 3.78 19.57
CA LEU A 475 -26.13 2.79 18.58
C LEU A 475 -24.98 1.94 19.15
N ASP A 476 -24.04 2.56 19.87
CA ASP A 476 -22.89 1.91 20.51
C ASP A 476 -23.29 0.86 21.56
N ASN A 477 -24.44 1.05 22.23
CA ASN A 477 -24.93 0.09 23.21
C ASN A 477 -25.53 -1.17 22.58
N HIS A 478 -25.94 -1.12 21.30
CA HIS A 478 -26.75 -2.18 20.69
C HIS A 478 -26.02 -2.98 19.60
N TYR A 479 -25.07 -2.40 18.86
CA TYR A 479 -24.47 -3.09 17.71
C TYR A 479 -23.77 -4.41 18.07
N GLU A 480 -23.05 -4.45 19.21
CA GLU A 480 -22.41 -5.70 19.67
C GLU A 480 -23.43 -6.77 20.06
N GLU A 481 -24.51 -6.37 20.75
CA GLU A 481 -25.58 -7.29 21.14
C GLU A 481 -26.29 -7.82 19.90
N PHE A 482 -26.57 -6.95 18.92
CA PHE A 482 -27.16 -7.32 17.65
C PHE A 482 -26.32 -8.38 16.92
N CYS A 483 -25.03 -8.14 16.73
CA CYS A 483 -24.14 -9.08 16.05
C CYS A 483 -24.00 -10.43 16.79
N LYS A 484 -24.08 -10.44 18.12
CA LYS A 484 -23.99 -11.69 18.92
C LYS A 484 -25.27 -12.51 18.90
N ASN A 485 -26.41 -11.88 18.64
CA ASN A 485 -27.75 -12.49 18.71
C ASN A 485 -28.43 -12.58 17.33
N VAL A 486 -27.66 -12.68 16.24
CA VAL A 486 -28.20 -12.91 14.90
C VAL A 486 -28.69 -14.35 14.81
N GLU A 487 -30.00 -14.54 14.58
CA GLU A 487 -30.60 -15.86 14.38
C GLU A 487 -30.41 -16.30 12.93
N GLN A 488 -29.44 -17.19 12.69
CA GLN A 488 -29.15 -17.73 11.36
C GLN A 488 -30.15 -18.83 10.98
N PRO A 489 -30.78 -18.76 9.80
CA PRO A 489 -31.56 -19.87 9.25
C PRO A 489 -30.67 -21.08 8.90
N ASP A 490 -31.11 -22.29 9.23
CA ASP A 490 -30.35 -23.51 8.96
C ASP A 490 -30.16 -23.74 7.45
N HIS A 491 -28.92 -23.61 6.97
CA HIS A 491 -28.47 -23.95 5.60
C HIS A 491 -29.12 -23.14 4.45
N GLU A 492 -29.74 -22.01 4.73
CA GLU A 492 -30.25 -21.11 3.69
C GLU A 492 -29.20 -20.07 3.28
N LYS A 493 -29.15 -19.74 1.99
CA LYS A 493 -28.24 -18.73 1.44
C LYS A 493 -28.98 -17.43 1.17
N GLY A 494 -28.27 -16.30 1.31
CA GLY A 494 -28.81 -14.99 0.94
C GLY A 494 -29.98 -14.53 1.80
N TRP A 495 -29.97 -14.86 3.09
CA TRP A 495 -30.95 -14.39 4.05
C TRP A 495 -30.63 -12.97 4.53
N ASP A 496 -31.66 -12.32 5.07
CA ASP A 496 -31.56 -11.05 5.75
C ASP A 496 -32.11 -11.12 7.17
N TYR A 497 -31.47 -10.39 8.08
CA TYR A 497 -31.88 -10.28 9.47
C TYR A 497 -31.87 -8.82 9.87
N TYR A 498 -32.93 -8.38 10.52
CA TYR A 498 -33.03 -7.03 11.04
C TYR A 498 -33.63 -7.05 12.43
N LYS A 499 -33.27 -6.05 13.23
CA LYS A 499 -33.86 -5.84 14.55
C LYS A 499 -33.95 -4.35 14.83
N VAL A 500 -35.12 -3.95 15.31
CA VAL A 500 -35.41 -2.58 15.74
C VAL A 500 -35.14 -2.47 17.24
N TYR A 501 -34.59 -1.33 17.67
CA TYR A 501 -34.27 -1.01 19.05
C TYR A 501 -34.89 0.33 19.43
N ASP A 502 -35.16 0.49 20.73
CA ASP A 502 -35.76 1.70 21.32
C ASP A 502 -37.06 2.13 20.58
N GLU A 503 -37.92 1.16 20.29
CA GLU A 503 -39.23 1.35 19.62
C GLU A 503 -40.09 2.43 20.31
N ASP A 504 -40.81 3.20 19.50
CA ASP A 504 -41.66 4.33 19.90
C ASP A 504 -40.90 5.52 20.53
N THR A 505 -39.58 5.60 20.36
CA THR A 505 -38.75 6.69 20.93
C THR A 505 -38.02 7.52 19.86
N PRO A 506 -37.56 8.74 20.18
CA PRO A 506 -36.76 9.55 19.25
C PRO A 506 -35.46 8.90 18.77
N ASP A 507 -34.87 7.99 19.54
CA ASP A 507 -33.67 7.23 19.16
C ASP A 507 -33.97 5.88 18.51
N GLU A 508 -35.21 5.63 18.05
CA GLU A 508 -35.55 4.38 17.36
C GLU A 508 -34.64 4.14 16.14
N HIS A 509 -34.06 2.94 16.07
CA HIS A 509 -33.14 2.56 15.00
C HIS A 509 -33.19 1.06 14.69
N GLU A 510 -32.90 0.73 13.45
CA GLU A 510 -32.80 -0.60 12.89
C GLU A 510 -31.35 -0.94 12.56
N PHE A 511 -30.90 -2.12 12.97
CA PHE A 511 -29.72 -2.76 12.41
C PHE A 511 -30.16 -3.85 11.46
N ARG A 512 -29.57 -3.91 10.27
CA ARG A 512 -29.88 -4.89 9.24
C ARG A 512 -28.60 -5.50 8.65
N ILE A 513 -28.66 -6.80 8.42
CA ILE A 513 -27.65 -7.58 7.69
C ILE A 513 -28.34 -8.26 6.52
N SER A 514 -27.71 -8.25 5.36
CA SER A 514 -28.18 -8.99 4.18
C SER A 514 -27.01 -9.68 3.51
N LEU A 515 -27.14 -10.99 3.31
CA LEU A 515 -26.13 -11.81 2.64
C LEU A 515 -26.44 -11.94 1.14
N SER A 516 -25.41 -12.14 0.33
CA SER A 516 -25.59 -12.50 -1.08
C SER A 516 -26.09 -13.94 -1.22
N LYS A 517 -26.64 -14.24 -2.41
CA LYS A 517 -27.25 -15.55 -2.73
C LYS A 517 -26.29 -16.74 -2.65
N ASP A 518 -24.98 -16.48 -2.57
CA ASP A 518 -23.95 -17.51 -2.59
C ASP A 518 -23.41 -17.85 -1.20
N VAL A 519 -23.68 -17.00 -0.20
CA VAL A 519 -23.12 -17.09 1.16
C VAL A 519 -24.17 -17.56 2.16
N ALA A 520 -23.78 -18.52 2.99
CA ALA A 520 -24.58 -19.02 4.11
C ALA A 520 -24.00 -18.64 5.47
N ASP A 521 -22.67 -18.58 5.58
CA ASP A 521 -21.95 -18.42 6.85
C ASP A 521 -21.90 -16.96 7.31
N TYR A 522 -22.12 -16.75 8.60
CA TYR A 522 -22.10 -15.43 9.24
C TYR A 522 -20.87 -15.28 10.15
N ASN A 523 -20.20 -14.12 10.05
CA ASN A 523 -19.04 -13.78 10.88
C ASN A 523 -19.36 -12.64 11.86
N VAL A 524 -19.45 -13.00 13.15
CA VAL A 524 -19.74 -12.06 14.24
C VAL A 524 -18.71 -10.94 14.33
N ASN A 525 -17.41 -11.25 14.22
CA ASN A 525 -16.34 -10.25 14.35
C ASN A 525 -16.36 -9.25 13.19
N GLN A 526 -16.69 -9.74 11.99
CA GLN A 526 -16.85 -8.89 10.82
C GLN A 526 -18.04 -7.94 10.97
N CYS A 527 -19.17 -8.43 11.50
CA CYS A 527 -20.33 -7.60 11.80
C CYS A 527 -20.01 -6.47 12.78
N ILE A 528 -19.32 -6.80 13.88
CA ILE A 528 -18.90 -5.83 14.90
C ILE A 528 -18.00 -4.75 14.29
N ASP A 529 -17.00 -5.14 13.50
CA ASP A 529 -16.10 -4.20 12.81
C ASP A 529 -16.87 -3.30 11.82
N SER A 530 -17.79 -3.87 11.03
CA SER A 530 -18.59 -3.13 10.04
C SER A 530 -19.47 -2.06 10.69
N PHE A 531 -20.23 -2.40 11.73
CA PHE A 531 -21.10 -1.43 12.40
C PHE A 531 -20.31 -0.37 13.17
N LYS A 532 -19.20 -0.77 13.81
CA LYS A 532 -18.30 0.18 14.47
C LYS A 532 -17.79 1.24 13.49
N LYS A 533 -17.41 0.83 12.27
CA LYS A 533 -17.00 1.77 11.20
C LYS A 533 -18.16 2.67 10.75
N LEU A 534 -19.35 2.12 10.55
CA LEU A 534 -20.52 2.92 10.17
C LEU A 534 -20.87 3.98 11.23
N ILE A 535 -20.85 3.63 12.51
CA ILE A 535 -21.20 4.54 13.60
C ILE A 535 -20.14 5.62 13.80
N HIS A 536 -18.85 5.28 13.74
CA HIS A 536 -17.79 6.23 14.08
C HIS A 536 -17.23 7.03 12.90
N ASN A 537 -17.41 6.58 11.66
CA ASN A 537 -16.87 7.28 10.48
C ASN A 537 -17.93 8.12 9.73
N CYS A 538 -19.23 7.92 9.99
CA CYS A 538 -20.29 8.76 9.43
C CYS A 538 -20.69 9.91 10.39
N ASP A 539 -21.07 11.08 9.84
CA ASP A 539 -21.58 12.26 10.58
C ASP A 539 -20.72 12.75 11.76
N THR A 540 -19.39 12.71 11.64
CA THR A 540 -18.45 13.03 12.75
C THR A 540 -18.43 14.50 13.18
N ASN A 541 -18.98 15.41 12.37
CA ASN A 541 -18.84 16.86 12.58
C ASN A 541 -19.95 17.49 13.45
N ARG A 542 -20.86 16.68 14.02
CA ARG A 542 -22.01 17.17 14.80
C ARG A 542 -21.69 17.21 16.30
N ARG A 543 -22.04 18.31 16.99
CA ARG A 543 -21.69 18.56 18.41
C ARG A 543 -22.23 17.51 19.40
N LEU A 544 -23.45 17.03 19.21
CA LEU A 544 -24.03 15.93 20.01
C LEU A 544 -23.82 14.56 19.37
N ASN A 545 -22.93 14.45 18.38
CA ASN A 545 -22.58 13.20 17.69
C ASN A 545 -23.80 12.46 17.11
N TRP A 546 -24.77 13.20 16.56
CA TRP A 546 -25.95 12.63 15.89
C TRP A 546 -25.55 11.82 14.66
N LYS A 547 -26.19 10.67 14.46
CA LYS A 547 -25.94 9.76 13.34
C LYS A 547 -27.18 9.63 12.48
N THR A 548 -27.03 9.87 11.18
CA THR A 548 -28.08 9.60 10.18
C THR A 548 -28.06 8.15 9.71
N GLY A 549 -26.94 7.45 9.94
CA GLY A 549 -26.74 6.04 9.60
C GLY A 549 -25.94 5.84 8.31
N GLY A 550 -25.93 4.60 7.82
CA GLY A 550 -25.20 4.26 6.61
C GLY A 550 -25.28 2.79 6.22
N LYS A 551 -24.69 2.49 5.07
CA LYS A 551 -24.61 1.18 4.44
C LYS A 551 -23.16 0.82 4.12
N TYR A 552 -22.75 -0.40 4.46
CA TYR A 552 -21.45 -0.95 4.11
C TYR A 552 -21.59 -2.33 3.47
N VAL A 553 -21.19 -2.42 2.19
CA VAL A 553 -21.11 -3.64 1.39
C VAL A 553 -19.65 -4.10 1.35
N ARG A 554 -19.40 -5.39 1.67
CA ARG A 554 -18.06 -5.99 1.84
C ARG A 554 -17.94 -7.35 1.15
N ASP A 555 -16.69 -7.73 0.90
CA ASP A 555 -16.25 -9.02 0.35
C ASP A 555 -16.90 -9.33 -1.01
N ASP A 556 -16.74 -8.39 -1.95
CA ASP A 556 -17.33 -8.44 -3.29
C ASP A 556 -18.86 -8.59 -3.26
N GLY A 557 -19.51 -7.80 -2.41
CA GLY A 557 -20.97 -7.80 -2.30
C GLY A 557 -21.57 -8.97 -1.53
N ALA A 558 -20.73 -9.80 -0.91
CA ALA A 558 -21.18 -10.94 -0.10
C ALA A 558 -21.98 -10.53 1.14
N TYR A 559 -21.58 -9.42 1.80
CA TYR A 559 -22.22 -8.96 3.03
C TYR A 559 -22.64 -7.50 2.89
N THR A 560 -23.87 -7.20 3.27
CA THR A 560 -24.39 -5.84 3.40
C THR A 560 -24.79 -5.58 4.85
N TYR A 561 -24.19 -4.54 5.44
CA TYR A 561 -24.49 -4.06 6.79
C TYR A 561 -25.13 -2.68 6.71
N GLU A 562 -26.24 -2.47 7.40
CA GLU A 562 -27.04 -1.25 7.32
C GLU A 562 -27.54 -0.84 8.72
N VAL A 563 -27.38 0.43 9.07
CA VAL A 563 -27.83 0.99 10.36
C VAL A 563 -28.69 2.23 10.15
N SER A 564 -30.00 2.11 10.38
CA SER A 564 -31.03 3.09 10.04
C SER A 564 -31.78 3.63 11.25
N PRO A 565 -31.58 4.89 11.66
CA PRO A 565 -32.60 5.57 12.46
C PRO A 565 -33.92 5.60 11.67
N THR A 566 -35.05 5.36 12.33
CA THR A 566 -36.35 5.20 11.65
C THR A 566 -37.29 6.39 11.89
N ARG A 567 -37.05 7.16 12.95
CA ARG A 567 -37.86 8.33 13.31
C ARG A 567 -37.62 9.50 12.36
N TYR A 568 -38.67 9.90 11.63
CA TYR A 568 -38.60 10.93 10.56
C TYR A 568 -39.08 12.33 10.96
N ASN A 569 -39.60 12.50 12.17
CA ASN A 569 -40.24 13.72 12.65
C ASN A 569 -39.43 14.45 13.73
N ARG A 570 -38.09 14.45 13.65
CA ARG A 570 -37.22 15.15 14.61
C ARG A 570 -36.97 16.62 14.25
N PRO A 571 -36.53 17.47 15.19
CA PRO A 571 -36.15 18.85 14.92
C PRO A 571 -35.07 18.94 13.83
N TRP A 572 -35.19 19.93 12.93
CA TRP A 572 -34.15 20.26 11.94
C TRP A 572 -33.90 21.77 11.87
N PRO A 573 -32.64 22.23 11.90
CA PRO A 573 -31.41 21.44 12.07
C PRO A 573 -31.37 20.69 13.42
N PRO A 574 -30.59 19.61 13.54
CA PRO A 574 -30.48 18.86 14.79
C PRO A 574 -30.00 19.77 15.91
N PRO A 575 -30.50 19.60 17.15
CA PRO A 575 -30.08 20.45 18.25
C PRO A 575 -28.58 20.31 18.50
N GLU A 576 -27.88 21.44 18.66
CA GLU A 576 -26.46 21.46 18.98
C GLU A 576 -26.18 21.23 20.47
N TYR A 577 -27.18 21.45 21.31
CA TYR A 577 -27.13 21.30 22.76
C TYR A 577 -28.45 20.72 23.26
N ALA A 578 -28.39 19.94 24.32
CA ALA A 578 -29.59 19.47 24.99
C ALA A 578 -30.34 20.66 25.57
N GLN A 579 -31.63 20.75 25.28
CA GLN A 579 -32.48 21.91 25.58
C GLN A 579 -33.76 21.48 26.27
N GLY A 580 -34.32 22.32 27.15
CA GLY A 580 -35.55 21.99 27.84
C GLY A 580 -36.12 23.12 28.67
N THR A 581 -37.34 22.94 29.15
CA THR A 581 -37.96 23.82 30.15
C THR A 581 -38.40 23.03 31.37
N CYS A 582 -38.53 23.73 32.50
CA CYS A 582 -39.06 23.13 33.71
C CYS A 582 -39.89 24.14 34.51
N LYS A 583 -41.08 23.72 34.94
CA LYS A 583 -42.01 24.51 35.77
C LYS A 583 -42.53 23.66 36.92
N GLY A 584 -42.49 24.21 38.15
CA GLY A 584 -42.99 23.57 39.37
C GLY A 584 -44.07 24.39 40.06
N TRP A 585 -45.11 23.72 40.57
CA TRP A 585 -46.25 24.31 41.25
C TRP A 585 -46.53 23.62 42.58
N TYR A 586 -46.73 24.41 43.64
CA TYR A 586 -47.01 23.92 44.99
C TYR A 586 -48.50 23.67 45.24
N HIS A 587 -48.87 22.50 45.76
CA HIS A 587 -50.26 22.09 46.06
C HIS A 587 -50.45 21.67 47.53
N PHE A 588 -49.81 22.37 48.47
CA PHE A 588 -49.88 22.16 49.94
C PHE A 588 -49.28 20.85 50.47
N SER A 589 -49.63 19.71 49.88
CA SER A 589 -49.18 18.37 50.29
C SER A 589 -48.11 17.77 49.37
N HIS A 590 -48.00 18.29 48.15
CA HIS A 590 -47.06 17.84 47.12
C HIS A 590 -46.81 18.97 46.12
N SER A 591 -45.82 18.77 45.27
CA SER A 591 -45.40 19.72 44.25
C SER A 591 -45.45 19.06 42.89
N SER A 592 -46.19 19.65 41.95
CA SER A 592 -46.32 19.13 40.58
C SER A 592 -45.31 19.82 39.66
N TYR A 593 -44.61 19.03 38.86
CA TYR A 593 -43.61 19.52 37.91
C TYR A 593 -43.98 19.12 36.49
N THR A 594 -43.69 20.01 35.55
CA THR A 594 -43.71 19.76 34.12
C THR A 594 -42.33 20.08 33.56
N ILE A 595 -41.71 19.11 32.90
CA ILE A 595 -40.42 19.22 32.23
C ILE A 595 -40.62 18.87 30.76
N GLU A 596 -40.08 19.67 29.87
CA GLU A 596 -40.02 19.39 28.43
C GLU A 596 -38.56 19.41 28.01
N GLY A 597 -38.18 18.55 27.07
CA GLY A 597 -36.79 18.42 26.65
C GLY A 597 -36.60 17.94 25.22
N GLY A 598 -35.45 18.26 24.64
CA GLY A 598 -35.00 17.81 23.33
C GLY A 598 -33.49 17.55 23.35
N GLY A 599 -33.06 16.50 22.66
CA GLY A 599 -31.65 16.07 22.61
C GLY A 599 -31.13 15.32 23.85
N PHE A 600 -31.99 14.92 24.78
CA PHE A 600 -31.65 14.05 25.93
C PHE A 600 -32.88 13.26 26.39
N SER A 601 -32.73 12.16 27.14
CA SER A 601 -33.85 11.29 27.59
C SER A 601 -34.76 10.80 26.46
N THR A 602 -34.16 10.53 25.30
CA THR A 602 -34.79 10.28 24.00
C THR A 602 -35.06 8.81 23.71
N TRP A 603 -34.88 7.89 24.67
CA TRP A 603 -34.94 6.44 24.42
C TRP A 603 -35.59 5.59 25.52
N ASP A 604 -35.94 6.15 26.68
CA ASP A 604 -36.26 5.35 27.87
C ASP A 604 -37.49 5.80 28.67
N PHE A 605 -38.29 6.72 28.11
CA PHE A 605 -39.43 7.33 28.80
C PHE A 605 -39.05 7.88 30.19
N GLY A 606 -37.79 8.33 30.34
CA GLY A 606 -37.23 8.87 31.57
C GLY A 606 -36.96 7.87 32.69
N GLN A 607 -37.09 6.55 32.48
CA GLN A 607 -36.99 5.54 33.54
C GLN A 607 -35.56 5.24 33.99
N LYS A 608 -34.60 5.30 33.08
CA LYS A 608 -33.16 5.07 33.27
C LYS A 608 -32.36 6.37 33.25
N THR A 609 -32.96 7.48 32.81
CA THR A 609 -32.34 8.81 32.73
C THR A 609 -32.85 9.74 33.84
N MET A 610 -34.08 10.25 33.72
CA MET A 610 -34.67 11.24 34.64
C MET A 610 -34.96 10.67 36.04
N ARG A 611 -35.58 9.49 36.12
CA ARG A 611 -36.04 8.89 37.38
C ARG A 611 -34.90 8.55 38.34
N PRO A 612 -33.76 7.96 37.91
CA PRO A 612 -32.61 7.75 38.79
C PRO A 612 -31.97 9.06 39.25
N SER A 613 -31.90 10.06 38.38
CA SER A 613 -31.38 11.39 38.73
C SER A 613 -32.24 12.08 39.79
N MET A 614 -33.57 11.96 39.69
CA MET A 614 -34.54 12.44 40.68
C MET A 614 -34.39 11.72 42.03
N ASN A 615 -34.36 10.39 41.99
CA ASN A 615 -34.18 9.57 43.18
C ASN A 615 -32.84 9.87 43.88
N GLY A 616 -31.78 10.11 43.12
CA GLY A 616 -30.48 10.52 43.64
C GLY A 616 -30.48 11.90 44.32
N CYS A 617 -31.46 12.75 44.02
CA CYS A 617 -31.54 14.08 44.61
C CYS A 617 -32.36 14.15 45.90
N TYR A 618 -33.59 13.61 45.88
CA TYR A 618 -34.53 13.70 47.02
C TYR A 618 -35.01 12.34 47.54
N GLY A 619 -34.49 11.22 47.05
CA GLY A 619 -34.87 9.88 47.47
C GLY A 619 -36.15 9.38 46.81
N LEU A 620 -36.82 8.40 47.44
CA LEU A 620 -38.09 7.85 46.96
C LEU A 620 -39.24 8.80 47.30
N GLY A 621 -40.13 9.07 46.34
CA GLY A 621 -41.26 9.99 46.55
C GLY A 621 -41.93 10.52 45.28
N THR A 622 -41.45 10.14 44.10
CA THR A 622 -42.07 10.52 42.82
C THR A 622 -43.38 9.77 42.61
N THR A 623 -44.47 10.50 42.37
CA THR A 623 -45.81 9.95 42.06
C THR A 623 -46.38 10.61 40.82
N ALA A 624 -47.50 10.12 40.29
CA ALA A 624 -48.16 10.65 39.10
C ALA A 624 -47.22 10.81 37.88
N TRP A 625 -46.34 9.84 37.66
CA TRP A 625 -45.39 9.86 36.55
C TRP A 625 -46.11 9.69 35.21
N ASN A 626 -45.97 10.68 34.34
CA ASN A 626 -46.43 10.61 32.96
C ASN A 626 -45.35 11.17 32.04
N PHE A 627 -44.83 10.34 31.14
CA PHE A 627 -43.79 10.71 30.18
C PHE A 627 -44.29 10.38 28.78
N GLU A 628 -44.30 11.37 27.89
CA GLU A 628 -44.81 11.27 26.54
C GLU A 628 -43.79 11.84 25.55
N TYR A 629 -43.53 11.14 24.46
CA TYR A 629 -42.81 11.68 23.31
C TYR A 629 -43.79 12.42 22.42
N TYR A 630 -43.41 13.58 21.90
CA TYR A 630 -44.25 14.33 20.97
C TYR A 630 -44.21 13.74 19.56
N ASP A 631 -45.37 13.68 18.89
CA ASP A 631 -45.44 13.28 17.48
C ASP A 631 -44.74 14.30 16.57
N GLU A 632 -44.79 15.58 16.89
CA GLU A 632 -43.99 16.63 16.25
C GLU A 632 -43.33 17.49 17.32
N PRO A 633 -42.07 17.90 17.14
CA PRO A 633 -41.39 18.73 18.10
C PRO A 633 -42.08 20.09 18.22
N THR A 634 -41.97 20.71 19.40
CA THR A 634 -42.49 22.06 19.60
C THR A 634 -41.73 23.09 18.75
N GLU A 635 -42.24 24.33 18.64
CA GLU A 635 -41.52 25.42 17.94
C GLU A 635 -40.12 25.67 18.51
N GLU A 636 -39.94 25.40 19.80
CA GLU A 636 -38.67 25.48 20.52
C GLU A 636 -37.81 24.22 20.36
N GLY A 637 -38.31 23.17 19.69
CA GLY A 637 -37.58 21.94 19.41
C GLY A 637 -37.56 20.92 20.56
N TYR A 638 -38.57 20.90 21.44
CA TYR A 638 -38.72 19.86 22.45
C TYR A 638 -39.35 18.61 21.86
N GLU A 639 -38.82 17.45 22.23
CA GLU A 639 -39.19 16.13 21.67
C GLU A 639 -40.04 15.30 22.65
N TRP A 640 -40.09 15.68 23.92
CA TRP A 640 -40.89 14.99 24.95
C TRP A 640 -41.33 15.91 26.08
N LYS A 641 -42.29 15.40 26.84
CA LYS A 641 -42.84 16.00 28.05
C LYS A 641 -42.95 14.99 29.18
N LEU A 642 -42.57 15.44 30.37
CA LEU A 642 -42.65 14.70 31.61
C LEU A 642 -43.44 15.52 32.64
N THR A 643 -44.49 14.93 33.19
CA THR A 643 -45.22 15.47 34.35
C THR A 643 -45.17 14.50 35.52
N PHE A 644 -44.94 15.02 36.73
CA PHE A 644 -44.88 14.20 37.95
C PHE A 644 -45.09 15.03 39.21
N ASN A 645 -45.32 14.34 40.32
CA ASN A 645 -45.44 14.92 41.65
C ASN A 645 -44.26 14.53 42.54
N THR A 646 -43.85 15.44 43.42
CA THR A 646 -42.76 15.26 44.39
C THR A 646 -43.17 15.70 45.80
N PRO A 647 -42.40 15.33 46.84
CA PRO A 647 -42.50 15.94 48.16
C PRO A 647 -42.25 17.46 48.10
N VAL A 648 -42.88 18.21 49.00
CA VAL A 648 -42.74 19.68 49.06
C VAL A 648 -41.31 20.12 49.38
N PHE A 649 -40.94 21.35 48.96
CA PHE A 649 -39.64 21.99 49.22
C PHE A 649 -38.41 21.34 48.54
N VAL A 650 -38.60 20.53 47.50
CA VAL A 650 -37.48 19.94 46.74
C VAL A 650 -36.95 20.84 45.62
N ARG A 651 -37.68 21.91 45.26
CA ARG A 651 -37.33 22.77 44.12
C ARG A 651 -35.91 23.33 44.18
N SER A 652 -35.58 24.02 45.26
CA SER A 652 -34.29 24.71 45.41
C SER A 652 -33.10 23.74 45.33
N ARG A 653 -33.26 22.54 45.89
CA ARG A 653 -32.21 21.52 46.01
C ARG A 653 -32.01 20.69 44.75
N CYS A 654 -33.07 20.42 43.99
CA CYS A 654 -33.04 19.42 42.92
C CYS A 654 -33.30 19.97 41.51
N PHE A 655 -34.11 21.01 41.43
CA PHE A 655 -34.75 21.43 40.18
C PHE A 655 -34.34 22.84 39.78
N LYS A 656 -34.28 23.80 40.72
CA LYS A 656 -33.82 25.18 40.48
C LYS A 656 -32.34 25.26 40.11
N ASN A 657 -31.52 24.36 40.65
CA ASN A 657 -30.08 24.29 40.36
C ASN A 657 -29.75 23.41 39.14
N ASN A 658 -30.76 22.95 38.39
CA ASN A 658 -30.63 22.10 37.21
C ASN A 658 -29.95 20.74 37.49
N LYS A 659 -29.82 20.32 38.76
CA LYS A 659 -29.06 19.11 39.14
C LYS A 659 -29.65 17.84 38.55
N VAL A 660 -30.97 17.69 38.62
CA VAL A 660 -31.67 16.51 38.10
C VAL A 660 -31.53 16.41 36.58
N VAL A 661 -31.81 17.50 35.88
CA VAL A 661 -31.82 17.51 34.41
C VAL A 661 -30.42 17.28 33.86
N LYS A 662 -29.38 17.90 34.46
CA LYS A 662 -27.98 17.60 34.13
C LYS A 662 -27.61 16.13 34.33
N GLY A 663 -28.09 15.52 35.42
CA GLY A 663 -27.86 14.09 35.67
C GLY A 663 -28.49 13.18 34.63
N ALA A 664 -29.49 13.67 33.89
CA ALA A 664 -30.12 12.98 32.77
C ALA A 664 -29.54 13.38 31.39
N GLY A 665 -28.44 14.15 31.36
CA GLY A 665 -27.78 14.62 30.13
C GLY A 665 -28.39 15.88 29.50
N GLY A 666 -29.32 16.55 30.19
CA GLY A 666 -30.04 17.71 29.66
C GLY A 666 -29.75 19.05 30.35
N TRP A 667 -30.40 20.09 29.84
CA TRP A 667 -30.35 21.42 30.43
C TRP A 667 -31.69 22.17 30.32
N THR A 668 -32.22 22.69 31.43
CA THR A 668 -33.47 23.49 31.42
C THR A 668 -33.34 24.87 32.08
N ASP A 669 -32.11 25.35 32.32
CA ASP A 669 -31.81 26.59 33.06
C ASP A 669 -32.50 26.69 34.44
N GLY A 670 -32.76 25.52 35.06
CA GLY A 670 -33.45 25.41 36.34
C GLY A 670 -34.96 25.59 36.26
N CYS A 671 -35.67 25.08 37.27
CA CYS A 671 -37.13 25.08 37.27
C CYS A 671 -37.75 26.40 37.78
N GLY A 672 -38.58 27.01 36.94
CA GLY A 672 -39.43 28.15 37.28
C GLY A 672 -40.65 27.76 38.12
N GLY A 673 -41.44 28.75 38.53
CA GLY A 673 -42.69 28.56 39.29
C GLY A 673 -42.60 28.89 40.78
N ASN A 674 -43.67 28.60 41.52
CA ASN A 674 -43.89 29.04 42.90
C ASN A 674 -43.74 27.94 43.96
N ASP A 675 -43.24 26.76 43.56
CA ASP A 675 -42.82 25.72 44.50
C ASP A 675 -41.62 26.10 45.38
#